data_AF-A0A841HXE5-F1
#
_entry.id   AF-A0A841HXE5-F1
#
_cell.length_a   1.000
_cell.length_b   1.000
_cell.length_c   1.000
_cell.angle_alpha   90.00
_cell.angle_beta   90.00
_cell.angle_gamma   90.00
#
_symmetry.space_group_name_H-M   'P 1'
#
loop_
_entity.id
_entity.type
_entity.pdbx_description
1 polymer ?
#
loop_
_entity_poly.entity_id
_entity_poly.type
_entity_poly.pdbx_seq_one_letter_code
_entity_poly.pdbx_strand_id
1 'polypeptide(L)'
;MRVIVAHENIDLDGLGSLALARRLHPGARAVVHGPIEGQSRAAYSLYKGALELLTPDDLPNEDIEELIVVDTHDFSRLGPFQAAAQRGPTVVYDHHPRSAAAPAGHYRDTGSCVTLLAAELSRSGLEPTRDEATLALAGLQADTNFLRSAHTVRLDFEMAGWLARHADLETLRGLVSEPLSEEALRALAELIGAPHWRDLGRFRVIVQELEGYGRLPGAVLAARLLSLTGADAVILLLPHEGQTDAVGRAAPGGPDLGRLMRELDGGGHAQAASARSALSPRDLEARLLRSSVWNQRGETVAERMTRDVRGLQVTLSVGEAALELARLGHSGAPVVEGEQLVGVVSRRDLERALRHGLTHTPLASVMTRDVLTVCPDDPLEHAADLIKRRSVGRLPVLEAGRVVGILTRSDLLGPPAPPQGLEERILENLRPTDRAVLARLRDLAPPGAQLSLVGGAVRDALLGRAPADLDVVVSGADVFRITERAASGGLNFVVHPRYNNATLKLEEGATLDLVQARDEYYEAPGVPPTVVPGNLLQDLSRRDFSVNALALQIAPQERFVDAFGGLEDLEAGVLRVLHPLSFLEDPSRIVRGARLAARLAFRLHEAARESIAAALAGAAAAQVRLRSELDLIFGEPFPGAVMETLQRWGAAALYGPNDSLAALHRADAAKAAGEEVQGEVYRALWLHGVRGDRAEYARHWQFPRRTLELSYARLPENLTEEAWRLSDLEVRFLSLLHPQRAAELEVARNLQPRRVRGQDVLDLGVSPGPEVGQALEYLNGLRRAGRVRSFDDEMQALRAYLNRTPGAGG
;
A
#
# COMPACT_ATOMS: atom_id res chain seq x y z
N MET A 1 -23.17 5.41 35.74
CA MET A 1 -22.10 6.42 35.45
C MET A 1 -21.00 5.88 34.53
N ARG A 2 -20.28 6.76 33.81
CA ARG A 2 -19.11 6.38 32.97
C ARG A 2 -17.80 6.82 33.63
N VAL A 3 -16.81 5.94 33.66
CA VAL A 3 -15.55 6.16 34.39
C VAL A 3 -14.35 5.94 33.47
N ILE A 4 -13.34 6.80 33.56
CA ILE A 4 -12.07 6.68 32.82
C ILE A 4 -10.97 6.34 33.82
N VAL A 5 -10.20 5.29 33.56
CA VAL A 5 -9.11 4.81 34.42
C VAL A 5 -7.86 4.44 33.62
N ALA A 6 -6.70 4.63 34.23
CA ALA A 6 -5.41 4.09 33.76
C ALA A 6 -4.96 2.93 34.67
N HIS A 7 -3.75 2.40 34.46
CA HIS A 7 -3.17 1.41 35.36
C HIS A 7 -2.79 2.00 36.74
N GLU A 8 -2.71 1.15 37.78
CA GLU A 8 -2.47 1.54 39.18
C GLU A 8 -1.17 2.31 39.46
N ASN A 9 -0.14 2.14 38.64
CA ASN A 9 1.15 2.82 38.79
C ASN A 9 1.27 3.99 37.81
N ILE A 10 0.28 4.89 37.82
CA ILE A 10 0.11 5.91 36.78
C ILE A 10 1.38 6.76 36.56
N ASP A 11 1.81 6.85 35.31
CA ASP A 11 2.91 7.71 34.89
C ASP A 11 2.40 8.99 34.20
N LEU A 12 3.30 9.74 33.55
CA LEU A 12 2.91 10.95 32.83
C LEU A 12 2.09 10.64 31.57
N ASP A 13 2.29 9.50 30.91
CA ASP A 13 1.50 9.10 29.75
C ASP A 13 0.07 8.75 30.18
N GLY A 14 -0.07 7.94 31.24
CA GLY A 14 -1.37 7.66 31.84
C GLY A 14 -2.12 8.92 32.29
N LEU A 15 -1.43 9.88 32.94
CA LEU A 15 -2.03 11.16 33.35
C LEU A 15 -2.45 12.03 32.15
N GLY A 16 -1.61 12.11 31.11
CA GLY A 16 -1.93 12.80 29.86
C GLY A 16 -3.09 12.15 29.12
N SER A 17 -3.14 10.83 29.12
CA SER A 17 -4.18 10.02 28.51
C SER A 17 -5.53 10.20 29.21
N LEU A 18 -5.56 10.25 30.55
CA LEU A 18 -6.78 10.59 31.30
C LEU A 18 -7.32 11.98 30.91
N ALA A 19 -6.43 12.97 30.74
CA ALA A 19 -6.81 14.33 30.37
C ALA A 19 -7.48 14.38 28.99
N LEU A 20 -6.89 13.73 27.99
CA LEU A 20 -7.44 13.70 26.63
C LEU A 20 -8.70 12.83 26.51
N ALA A 21 -8.73 11.68 27.17
CA ALA A 21 -9.88 10.78 27.16
C ALA A 21 -11.11 11.44 27.79
N ARG A 22 -10.95 12.22 28.86
CA ARG A 22 -12.04 13.01 29.47
C ARG A 22 -12.65 13.99 28.47
N ARG A 23 -11.82 14.63 27.65
CA ARG A 23 -12.30 15.54 26.59
C ARG A 23 -13.02 14.79 25.48
N LEU A 24 -12.51 13.62 25.09
CA LEU A 24 -13.09 12.76 24.06
C LEU A 24 -14.42 12.12 24.48
N HIS A 25 -14.62 11.89 25.78
CA HIS A 25 -15.81 11.29 26.36
C HIS A 25 -16.54 12.25 27.30
N PRO A 26 -17.28 13.25 26.77
CA PRO A 26 -17.98 14.24 27.59
C PRO A 26 -18.92 13.58 28.60
N GLY A 27 -18.77 13.94 29.88
CA GLY A 27 -19.59 13.42 30.98
C GLY A 27 -19.05 12.15 31.65
N ALA A 28 -17.95 11.57 31.16
CA ALA A 28 -17.22 10.53 31.87
C ALA A 28 -16.30 11.15 32.95
N ARG A 29 -16.09 10.44 34.06
CA ARG A 29 -15.29 10.92 35.19
C ARG A 29 -13.91 10.25 35.19
N ALA A 30 -12.84 11.03 35.13
CA ALA A 30 -11.48 10.52 35.16
C ALA A 30 -11.02 10.27 36.60
N VAL A 31 -10.51 9.06 36.85
CA VAL A 31 -10.15 8.60 38.19
C VAL A 31 -8.69 8.12 38.22
N VAL A 32 -7.95 8.63 39.18
CA VAL A 32 -6.58 8.21 39.49
C VAL A 32 -6.61 7.32 40.72
N HIS A 33 -6.00 6.14 40.63
CA HIS A 33 -5.91 5.16 41.72
C HIS A 33 -4.48 4.64 41.85
N GLY A 34 -4.17 4.07 43.01
CA GLY A 34 -2.82 3.59 43.34
C GLY A 34 -1.83 4.69 43.75
N PRO A 35 -0.58 4.33 44.04
CA PRO A 35 0.47 5.27 44.42
C PRO A 35 0.95 6.10 43.22
N ILE A 36 1.15 7.41 43.44
CA ILE A 36 1.73 8.32 42.44
C ILE A 36 3.11 8.78 42.95
N GLU A 37 4.16 8.50 42.18
CA GLU A 37 5.55 8.81 42.50
C GLU A 37 6.16 9.82 41.50
N GLY A 38 7.33 10.37 41.83
CA GLY A 38 8.18 11.15 40.91
C GLY A 38 7.49 12.34 40.22
N GLN A 39 7.79 12.51 38.93
CA GLN A 39 7.25 13.59 38.09
C GLN A 39 5.72 13.53 37.97
N SER A 40 5.13 12.34 37.96
CA SER A 40 3.68 12.13 37.93
C SER A 40 3.01 12.73 39.16
N ARG A 41 3.66 12.68 40.33
CA ARG A 41 3.12 13.31 41.55
C ARG A 41 3.08 14.82 41.42
N ALA A 42 4.15 15.43 40.91
CA ALA A 42 4.21 16.88 40.70
C ALA A 42 3.15 17.32 39.68
N ALA A 43 3.04 16.60 38.55
CA ALA A 43 2.02 16.84 37.54
C ALA A 43 0.60 16.70 38.10
N TYR A 44 0.31 15.61 38.82
CA TYR A 44 -0.97 15.39 39.48
C TYR A 44 -1.31 16.53 40.46
N SER A 45 -0.36 16.95 41.31
CA SER A 45 -0.57 18.04 42.26
C SER A 45 -0.90 19.38 41.59
N LEU A 46 -0.30 19.67 40.44
CA LEU A 46 -0.55 20.90 39.68
C LEU A 46 -1.89 20.87 38.93
N TYR A 47 -2.25 19.72 38.34
CA TYR A 47 -3.37 19.64 37.40
C TYR A 47 -4.63 18.97 37.93
N LYS A 48 -4.62 18.30 39.09
CA LYS A 48 -5.80 17.57 39.61
C LYS A 48 -7.07 18.43 39.70
N GLY A 49 -6.93 19.70 40.06
CA GLY A 49 -8.06 20.63 40.16
C GLY A 49 -8.56 21.09 38.79
N ALA A 50 -7.62 21.45 37.89
CA ALA A 50 -7.94 21.92 36.55
C ALA A 50 -8.58 20.83 35.67
N LEU A 51 -8.20 19.57 35.88
CA LEU A 51 -8.70 18.41 35.13
C LEU A 51 -9.81 17.64 35.86
N GLU A 52 -10.19 18.10 37.06
CA GLU A 52 -11.11 17.46 38.01
C GLU A 52 -10.86 15.93 38.12
N LEU A 53 -9.60 15.56 38.35
CA LEU A 53 -9.20 14.18 38.56
C LEU A 53 -9.69 13.71 39.93
N LEU A 54 -10.51 12.66 39.93
CA LEU A 54 -11.07 12.06 41.14
C LEU A 54 -10.20 10.92 41.65
N THR A 55 -10.34 10.58 42.92
CA THR A 55 -9.89 9.31 43.49
C THR A 55 -11.07 8.34 43.63
N PRO A 56 -10.85 7.03 43.85
CA PRO A 56 -11.95 6.08 44.08
C PRO A 56 -12.90 6.50 45.21
N ASP A 57 -12.39 7.16 46.25
CA ASP A 57 -13.17 7.63 47.39
C ASP A 57 -14.05 8.85 47.06
N ASP A 58 -13.73 9.58 45.99
CA ASP A 58 -14.50 10.74 45.51
C ASP A 58 -15.66 10.35 44.58
N LEU A 59 -15.76 9.07 44.18
CA LEU A 59 -16.82 8.61 43.29
C LEU A 59 -18.17 8.48 44.01
N PRO A 60 -19.28 8.87 43.36
CA PRO A 60 -20.61 8.63 43.90
C PRO A 60 -20.90 7.13 43.92
N ASN A 61 -21.73 6.70 44.87
CA ASN A 61 -22.16 5.31 44.98
C ASN A 61 -23.25 4.99 43.92
N GLU A 62 -22.83 4.99 42.66
CA GLU A 62 -23.65 4.71 41.46
C GLU A 62 -23.01 3.56 40.66
N ASP A 63 -23.82 2.78 39.95
CA ASP A 63 -23.30 1.69 39.11
C ASP A 63 -22.45 2.22 37.94
N ILE A 64 -21.34 1.55 37.65
CA ILE A 64 -20.50 1.85 36.48
C ILE A 64 -21.15 1.21 35.25
N GLU A 65 -21.70 2.04 34.36
CA GLU A 65 -22.36 1.63 33.12
C GLU A 65 -21.36 1.31 32.01
N GLU A 66 -20.22 2.02 32.00
CA GLU A 66 -19.16 1.86 31.02
C GLU A 66 -17.82 2.27 31.63
N LEU A 67 -16.79 1.49 31.35
CA LEU A 67 -15.41 1.78 31.73
C LEU A 67 -14.58 2.13 30.48
N ILE A 68 -13.87 3.25 30.54
CA ILE A 68 -12.90 3.65 29.51
C ILE A 68 -11.52 3.45 30.12
N VAL A 69 -10.77 2.50 29.58
CA VAL A 69 -9.43 2.17 30.06
C VAL A 69 -8.42 2.81 29.11
N VAL A 70 -7.47 3.55 29.64
CA VAL A 70 -6.38 4.14 28.87
C VAL A 70 -5.04 3.57 29.33
N ASP A 71 -4.08 3.49 28.41
CA ASP A 71 -2.67 3.19 28.71
C ASP A 71 -2.41 1.78 29.31
N THR A 72 -3.37 0.87 29.14
CA THR A 72 -3.21 -0.55 29.44
C THR A 72 -4.37 -1.35 28.85
N HIS A 73 -4.09 -2.54 28.33
CA HIS A 73 -5.11 -3.56 28.04
C HIS A 73 -5.10 -4.73 29.04
N ASP A 74 -4.19 -4.70 30.03
CA ASP A 74 -4.14 -5.67 31.11
C ASP A 74 -5.03 -5.23 32.27
N PHE A 75 -6.19 -5.87 32.40
CA PHE A 75 -7.17 -5.57 33.45
C PHE A 75 -6.69 -5.93 34.86
N SER A 76 -5.65 -6.76 35.01
CA SER A 76 -5.09 -7.03 36.35
C SER A 76 -4.44 -5.79 36.98
N ARG A 77 -4.05 -4.80 36.16
CA ARG A 77 -3.42 -3.55 36.59
C ARG A 77 -4.43 -2.45 36.96
N LEU A 78 -5.73 -2.74 36.99
CA LEU A 78 -6.79 -1.74 37.23
C LEU A 78 -7.25 -1.65 38.70
N GLY A 79 -6.62 -2.40 39.61
CA GLY A 79 -6.93 -2.36 41.04
C GLY A 79 -8.43 -2.52 41.33
N PRO A 80 -9.11 -1.55 41.97
CA PRO A 80 -10.51 -1.65 42.36
C PRO A 80 -11.48 -1.74 41.16
N PHE A 81 -11.04 -1.35 39.96
CA PHE A 81 -11.89 -1.35 38.75
C PHE A 81 -11.81 -2.64 37.93
N GLN A 82 -10.95 -3.59 38.32
CA GLN A 82 -10.77 -4.86 37.60
C GLN A 82 -12.08 -5.63 37.43
N ALA A 83 -12.87 -5.74 38.49
CA ALA A 83 -14.13 -6.50 38.45
C ALA A 83 -15.18 -5.84 37.54
N ALA A 84 -15.18 -4.50 37.48
CA ALA A 84 -16.05 -3.73 36.59
C ALA A 84 -15.63 -3.92 35.12
N ALA A 85 -14.32 -3.86 34.83
CA ALA A 85 -13.78 -4.06 33.48
C ALA A 85 -14.12 -5.46 32.90
N GLN A 86 -14.14 -6.50 33.76
CA GLN A 86 -14.44 -7.87 33.33
C GLN A 86 -15.92 -8.16 33.11
N ARG A 87 -16.82 -7.39 33.74
CA ARG A 87 -18.28 -7.69 33.76
C ARG A 87 -19.09 -6.70 32.92
N GLY A 88 -18.61 -5.48 32.75
CA GLY A 88 -19.32 -4.39 32.10
C GLY A 88 -18.77 -4.00 30.73
N PRO A 89 -19.50 -3.16 29.97
CA PRO A 89 -19.00 -2.54 28.75
C PRO A 89 -17.69 -1.79 29.01
N THR A 90 -16.66 -2.12 28.23
CA THR A 90 -15.32 -1.52 28.38
C THR A 90 -14.74 -1.13 27.03
N VAL A 91 -14.21 0.09 26.93
CA VAL A 91 -13.46 0.58 25.76
C VAL A 91 -12.02 0.83 26.16
N VAL A 92 -11.08 0.15 25.51
CA VAL A 92 -9.64 0.29 25.78
C VAL A 92 -8.99 1.24 24.77
N TYR A 93 -8.09 2.09 25.21
CA TYR A 93 -7.16 2.88 24.39
C TYR A 93 -5.74 2.49 24.83
N ASP A 94 -5.00 1.80 23.98
CA ASP A 94 -3.67 1.31 24.34
C ASP A 94 -2.71 1.30 23.14
N HIS A 95 -1.45 1.63 23.40
CA HIS A 95 -0.39 1.68 22.40
C HIS A 95 0.53 0.45 22.41
N HIS A 96 0.41 -0.42 23.42
CA HIS A 96 1.20 -1.65 23.52
C HIS A 96 0.80 -2.70 22.47
N PRO A 97 1.72 -3.60 22.05
CA PRO A 97 1.42 -4.69 21.13
C PRO A 97 0.25 -5.55 21.60
N ARG A 98 -0.70 -5.81 20.69
CA ARG A 98 -1.93 -6.54 20.99
C ARG A 98 -1.65 -8.03 21.21
N SER A 99 -2.04 -8.56 22.36
CA SER A 99 -2.12 -10.01 22.57
C SER A 99 -3.41 -10.60 21.96
N ALA A 100 -3.42 -11.88 21.61
CA ALA A 100 -4.60 -12.56 21.06
C ALA A 100 -5.83 -12.52 22.01
N ALA A 101 -5.60 -12.29 23.31
CA ALA A 101 -6.63 -12.17 24.34
C ALA A 101 -7.02 -10.73 24.69
N ALA A 102 -6.49 -9.73 23.97
CA ALA A 102 -6.74 -8.32 24.30
C ALA A 102 -8.23 -7.93 24.10
N PRO A 103 -8.83 -7.16 25.04
CA PRO A 103 -10.21 -6.68 24.96
C PRO A 103 -10.50 -5.85 23.70
N ALA A 104 -11.78 -5.64 23.38
CA ALA A 104 -12.15 -4.71 22.31
C ALA A 104 -11.73 -3.27 22.67
N GLY A 105 -11.18 -2.54 21.71
CA GLY A 105 -10.64 -1.21 21.94
C GLY A 105 -9.91 -0.61 20.74
N HIS A 106 -9.39 0.59 20.94
CA HIS A 106 -8.56 1.36 20.02
C HIS A 106 -7.09 1.05 20.31
N TYR A 107 -6.47 0.28 19.40
CA TYR A 107 -5.07 -0.10 19.49
C TYR A 107 -4.30 0.49 18.32
N ARG A 108 -3.14 1.08 18.61
CA ARG A 108 -2.21 1.51 17.57
C ARG A 108 -0.80 1.51 18.11
N ASP A 109 0.10 0.89 17.37
CA ASP A 109 1.53 0.94 17.65
C ASP A 109 2.02 2.39 17.46
N THR A 110 2.11 3.11 18.56
CA THR A 110 2.51 4.52 18.65
C THR A 110 3.45 4.70 19.82
N GLY A 111 4.25 5.75 19.80
CA GLY A 111 5.24 6.00 20.84
C GLY A 111 4.68 6.37 22.21
N SER A 112 3.36 6.56 22.34
CA SER A 112 2.67 6.93 23.58
C SER A 112 1.14 6.78 23.41
N CYS A 113 0.42 6.43 24.48
CA CYS A 113 -1.05 6.40 24.49
C CYS A 113 -1.66 7.79 24.24
N VAL A 114 -1.03 8.86 24.74
CA VAL A 114 -1.39 10.24 24.42
C VAL A 114 -1.46 10.48 22.92
N THR A 115 -0.53 9.95 22.13
CA THR A 115 -0.51 10.16 20.66
C THR A 115 -1.78 9.63 20.03
N LEU A 116 -2.23 8.45 20.43
CA LEU A 116 -3.45 7.82 19.94
C LEU A 116 -4.69 8.65 20.30
N LEU A 117 -4.80 9.10 21.55
CA LEU A 117 -5.92 9.94 22.02
C LEU A 117 -5.91 11.33 21.38
N ALA A 118 -4.75 11.98 21.23
CA ALA A 118 -4.61 13.27 20.57
C ALA A 118 -5.02 13.19 19.10
N ALA A 119 -4.65 12.11 18.41
CA ALA A 119 -5.04 11.88 17.02
C ALA A 119 -6.56 11.68 16.87
N GLU A 120 -7.21 11.01 17.83
CA GLU A 120 -8.67 10.85 17.84
C GLU A 120 -9.38 12.18 18.13
N LEU A 121 -8.86 12.95 19.09
CA LEU A 121 -9.37 14.26 19.46
C LEU A 121 -9.28 15.25 18.28
N SER A 122 -8.12 15.30 17.60
CA SER A 122 -7.93 16.11 16.41
C SER A 122 -8.83 15.69 15.24
N ARG A 123 -9.06 14.39 15.03
CA ARG A 123 -9.97 13.89 13.98
C ARG A 123 -11.43 14.25 14.27
N SER A 124 -11.80 14.30 15.55
CA SER A 124 -13.13 14.69 16.01
C SER A 124 -13.37 16.21 16.00
N GLY A 125 -12.37 17.01 15.63
CA GLY A 125 -12.45 18.48 15.61
C GLY A 125 -12.52 19.11 17.01
N LEU A 126 -12.09 18.38 18.05
CA LEU A 126 -12.04 18.86 19.42
C LEU A 126 -10.65 19.41 19.74
N GLU A 127 -10.58 20.55 20.42
CA GLU A 127 -9.33 21.15 20.88
C GLU A 127 -9.13 20.93 22.40
N PRO A 128 -7.90 20.60 22.84
CA PRO A 128 -7.58 20.47 24.25
C PRO A 128 -7.46 21.85 24.90
N THR A 129 -7.74 21.94 26.19
CA THR A 129 -7.38 23.15 26.96
C THR A 129 -5.86 23.27 27.10
N ARG A 130 -5.40 24.45 27.52
CA ARG A 130 -3.98 24.68 27.83
C ARG A 130 -3.44 23.63 28.81
N ASP A 131 -4.19 23.31 29.85
CA ASP A 131 -3.79 22.38 30.91
C ASP A 131 -3.78 20.92 30.40
N GLU A 132 -4.81 20.52 29.65
CA GLU A 132 -4.88 19.20 29.01
C GLU A 132 -3.72 19.00 28.03
N ALA A 133 -3.46 20.00 27.18
CA ALA A 133 -2.39 19.96 26.20
C ALA A 133 -1.01 19.92 26.84
N THR A 134 -0.80 20.64 27.93
CA THR A 134 0.48 20.66 28.65
C THR A 134 0.77 19.32 29.30
N LEU A 135 -0.23 18.73 29.97
CA LEU A 135 -0.07 17.42 30.62
C LEU A 135 0.07 16.30 29.60
N ALA A 136 -0.74 16.31 28.53
CA ALA A 136 -0.64 15.36 27.43
C ALA A 136 0.75 15.42 26.77
N LEU A 137 1.23 16.63 26.43
CA LEU A 137 2.54 16.78 25.82
C LEU A 137 3.68 16.32 26.75
N ALA A 138 3.53 16.49 28.07
CA ALA A 138 4.47 15.94 29.05
C ALA A 138 4.49 14.40 29.03
N GLY A 139 3.32 13.76 28.98
CA GLY A 139 3.19 12.31 28.85
C GLY A 139 3.82 11.76 27.58
N LEU A 140 3.49 12.36 26.43
CA LEU A 140 4.06 12.00 25.14
C LEU A 140 5.59 12.13 25.16
N GLN A 141 6.14 13.24 25.67
CA GLN A 141 7.60 13.42 25.75
C GLN A 141 8.27 12.45 26.72
N ALA A 142 7.61 12.09 27.82
CA ALA A 142 8.16 11.14 28.78
C ALA A 142 8.31 9.75 28.15
N ASP A 143 7.26 9.23 27.51
CA ASP A 143 7.26 7.86 26.98
C ASP A 143 8.10 7.72 25.68
N THR A 144 8.06 8.76 24.84
CA THR A 144 8.89 8.80 23.61
C THR A 144 10.34 9.24 23.86
N ASN A 145 10.73 9.50 25.11
CA ASN A 145 12.03 10.08 25.47
C ASN A 145 12.39 11.31 24.62
N PHE A 146 11.47 12.27 24.56
CA PHE A 146 11.52 13.44 23.69
C PHE A 146 11.63 13.08 22.21
N LEU A 147 10.81 12.14 21.74
CA LEU A 147 10.76 11.67 20.36
C LEU A 147 12.08 11.02 19.86
N ARG A 148 12.88 10.49 20.79
CA ARG A 148 14.19 9.85 20.48
C ARG A 148 14.14 8.33 20.59
N SER A 149 13.06 7.77 21.12
CA SER A 149 12.91 6.32 21.24
C SER A 149 12.72 5.67 19.87
N ALA A 150 13.21 4.43 19.70
CA ALA A 150 13.10 3.73 18.41
C ALA A 150 11.67 3.33 18.02
N HIS A 151 10.73 3.29 18.98
CA HIS A 151 9.31 3.04 18.75
C HIS A 151 8.51 4.33 18.47
N THR A 152 9.16 5.50 18.44
CA THR A 152 8.52 6.74 18.03
C THR A 152 8.19 6.69 16.54
N VAL A 153 6.92 6.92 16.20
CA VAL A 153 6.40 6.96 14.83
C VAL A 153 6.13 8.41 14.39
N ARG A 154 5.93 8.61 13.08
CA ARG A 154 5.61 9.93 12.51
C ARG A 154 4.45 10.64 13.23
N LEU A 155 3.43 9.87 13.62
CA LEU A 155 2.25 10.42 14.30
C LEU A 155 2.61 11.06 15.65
N ASP A 156 3.62 10.57 16.37
CA ASP A 156 4.05 11.17 17.64
C ASP A 156 4.60 12.59 17.42
N PHE A 157 5.36 12.80 16.33
CA PHE A 157 5.85 14.14 15.95
C PHE A 157 4.71 15.07 15.60
N GLU A 158 3.74 14.59 14.82
CA GLU A 158 2.58 15.37 14.40
C GLU A 158 1.71 15.76 15.61
N MET A 159 1.44 14.82 16.51
CA MET A 159 0.63 15.07 17.71
C MET A 159 1.37 15.89 18.76
N ALA A 160 2.70 15.73 18.91
CA ALA A 160 3.50 16.62 19.74
C ALA A 160 3.44 18.06 19.23
N GLY A 161 3.59 18.26 17.92
CA GLY A 161 3.46 19.58 17.29
C GLY A 161 2.05 20.15 17.44
N TRP A 162 1.02 19.30 17.29
CA TRP A 162 -0.38 19.69 17.46
C TRP A 162 -0.67 20.15 18.90
N LEU A 163 -0.30 19.35 19.91
CA LEU A 163 -0.45 19.66 21.33
C LEU A 163 0.33 20.91 21.74
N ALA A 164 1.55 21.08 21.20
CA ALA A 164 2.41 22.24 21.51
C ALA A 164 1.80 23.59 21.13
N ARG A 165 0.82 23.64 20.21
CA ARG A 165 0.09 24.86 19.85
C ARG A 165 -0.83 25.36 20.97
N HIS A 166 -1.25 24.45 21.86
CA HIS A 166 -2.15 24.73 22.97
C HIS A 166 -1.43 24.70 24.33
N ALA A 167 -0.32 23.97 24.43
CA ALA A 167 0.41 23.74 25.67
C ALA A 167 1.18 24.97 26.20
N ASP A 168 1.35 25.03 27.51
CA ASP A 168 2.32 25.91 28.18
C ASP A 168 3.72 25.29 28.17
N LEU A 169 4.55 25.73 27.23
CA LEU A 169 5.91 25.23 27.08
C LEU A 169 6.88 25.64 28.20
N GLU A 170 6.54 26.63 29.04
CA GLU A 170 7.35 26.97 30.21
C GLU A 170 7.11 25.97 31.33
N THR A 171 5.83 25.74 31.66
CA THR A 171 5.41 24.74 32.66
C THR A 171 5.83 23.33 32.26
N LEU A 172 5.70 22.97 30.98
CA LEU A 172 6.15 21.68 30.42
C LEU A 172 7.60 21.36 30.79
N ARG A 173 8.52 22.33 30.65
CA ARG A 173 9.95 22.10 30.92
C ARG A 173 10.20 21.65 32.34
N GLY A 174 9.46 22.18 33.31
CA GLY A 174 9.56 21.80 34.71
C GLY A 174 8.97 20.43 35.03
N LEU A 175 7.98 19.97 34.25
CA LEU A 175 7.34 18.66 34.45
C LEU A 175 8.20 17.50 33.96
N VAL A 176 8.89 17.67 32.83
CA VAL A 176 9.66 16.58 32.19
C VAL A 176 11.14 16.59 32.61
N SER A 177 11.61 17.64 33.30
CA SER A 177 12.98 17.69 33.83
C SER A 177 13.09 16.95 35.17
N GLU A 178 13.77 15.80 35.22
CA GLU A 178 14.21 15.18 36.47
C GLU A 178 15.70 15.51 36.71
N PRO A 179 16.05 16.44 37.60
CA PRO A 179 17.41 16.53 38.08
C PRO A 179 17.74 15.21 38.83
N LEU A 180 18.89 14.62 38.52
CA LEU A 180 19.37 13.44 39.23
C LEU A 180 19.50 13.77 40.73
N SER A 181 19.02 12.89 41.60
CA SER A 181 19.26 13.01 43.04
C SER A 181 20.75 13.03 43.35
N GLU A 182 21.14 13.55 44.52
CA GLU A 182 22.55 13.56 44.93
C GLU A 182 23.14 12.14 44.96
N GLU A 183 22.33 11.15 45.38
CA GLU A 183 22.69 9.73 45.36
C GLU A 183 22.87 9.20 43.93
N ALA A 184 21.95 9.53 43.02
CA ALA A 184 22.06 9.12 41.62
C ALA A 184 23.23 9.81 40.90
N LEU A 185 23.56 11.06 41.25
CA LEU A 185 24.74 11.76 40.76
C LEU A 185 26.04 11.11 41.25
N ARG A 186 26.09 10.69 42.52
CA ARG A 186 27.23 9.94 43.07
C ARG A 186 27.39 8.58 42.38
N ALA A 187 26.30 7.84 42.21
CA ALA A 187 26.31 6.57 41.48
C ALA A 187 26.76 6.75 40.02
N LEU A 188 26.29 7.80 39.33
CA LEU A 188 26.73 8.11 37.96
C LEU A 188 28.22 8.47 37.90
N ALA A 189 28.72 9.25 38.86
CA ALA A 189 30.13 9.61 38.94
C ALA A 189 31.02 8.36 39.16
N GLU A 190 30.56 7.41 39.99
CA GLU A 190 31.21 6.12 40.19
C GLU A 190 31.28 5.30 38.90
N LEU A 191 30.14 5.15 38.20
CA LEU A 191 30.06 4.45 36.92
C LEU A 191 30.99 5.04 35.85
N ILE A 192 31.13 6.38 35.81
CA ILE A 192 32.01 7.07 34.87
C ILE A 192 33.48 6.91 35.25
N GLY A 193 33.79 6.93 36.55
CA GLY A 193 35.17 6.86 37.05
C GLY A 193 35.83 5.51 36.83
N ALA A 194 35.07 4.41 36.95
CA ALA A 194 35.59 3.05 36.78
C ALA A 194 34.56 2.12 36.12
N PRO A 195 34.24 2.31 34.83
CA PRO A 195 33.30 1.45 34.10
C PRO A 195 33.85 0.03 33.95
N HIS A 196 33.05 -0.97 34.31
CA HIS A 196 33.39 -2.39 34.14
C HIS A 196 33.10 -2.89 32.73
N TRP A 197 34.11 -2.77 31.85
CA TRP A 197 34.04 -3.21 30.45
C TRP A 197 34.13 -4.73 30.31
N ARG A 198 33.36 -5.27 29.36
CA ARG A 198 33.39 -6.66 28.92
C ARG A 198 33.32 -6.71 27.39
N ASP A 199 34.18 -7.52 26.78
CA ASP A 199 34.09 -7.85 25.36
C ASP A 199 33.32 -9.17 25.23
N LEU A 200 32.09 -9.10 24.72
CA LEU A 200 31.17 -10.23 24.60
C LEU A 200 30.77 -10.44 23.15
N GLY A 201 31.38 -11.45 22.52
CA GLY A 201 31.26 -11.68 21.08
C GLY A 201 31.81 -10.50 20.30
N ARG A 202 30.94 -9.84 19.53
CA ARG A 202 31.28 -8.63 18.77
C ARG A 202 31.03 -7.32 19.51
N PHE A 203 30.44 -7.37 20.71
CA PHE A 203 29.99 -6.19 21.45
C PHE A 203 30.93 -5.84 22.59
N ARG A 204 31.12 -4.54 22.79
CA ARG A 204 31.85 -3.97 23.91
C ARG A 204 30.85 -3.33 24.88
N VAL A 205 30.58 -4.04 25.96
CA VAL A 205 29.50 -3.72 26.91
C VAL A 205 30.04 -3.35 28.28
N ILE A 206 29.26 -2.56 29.02
CA ILE A 206 29.51 -2.30 30.44
C ILE A 206 28.50 -3.11 31.25
N VAL A 207 29.00 -3.95 32.15
CA VAL A 207 28.15 -4.68 33.11
C VAL A 207 28.66 -4.36 34.50
N GLN A 208 27.84 -3.67 35.30
CA GLN A 208 28.29 -3.14 36.58
C GLN A 208 27.22 -3.23 37.65
N GLU A 209 27.65 -3.70 38.82
CA GLU A 209 26.85 -3.73 40.04
C GLU A 209 26.97 -2.38 40.77
N LEU A 210 25.85 -1.90 41.32
CA LEU A 210 25.81 -0.72 42.18
C LEU A 210 25.22 -1.09 43.54
N GLU A 211 26.10 -1.30 44.52
CA GLU A 211 25.73 -1.57 45.92
C GLU A 211 25.78 -0.30 46.77
N GLY A 212 25.06 -0.31 47.90
CA GLY A 212 25.15 0.76 48.91
C GLY A 212 24.32 2.01 48.61
N TYR A 213 23.52 1.97 47.56
CA TYR A 213 22.54 3.01 47.23
C TYR A 213 21.11 2.53 47.52
N GLY A 214 20.19 3.46 47.78
CA GLY A 214 18.77 3.17 47.85
C GLY A 214 18.17 2.86 46.47
N ARG A 215 16.88 3.17 46.27
CA ARG A 215 16.22 2.97 44.97
C ARG A 215 16.77 3.98 43.94
N LEU A 216 17.64 3.51 43.06
CA LEU A 216 18.26 4.32 41.99
C LEU A 216 17.44 4.30 40.68
N PRO A 217 17.45 5.40 39.89
CA PRO A 217 16.84 5.43 38.56
C PRO A 217 17.74 4.72 37.52
N GLY A 218 17.86 3.39 37.62
CA GLY A 218 18.78 2.57 36.82
C GLY A 218 18.69 2.78 35.31
N ALA A 219 17.48 2.96 34.79
CA ALA A 219 17.23 3.24 33.39
C ALA A 219 17.90 4.53 32.90
N VAL A 220 17.78 5.60 33.70
CA VAL A 220 18.36 6.91 33.40
C VAL A 220 19.88 6.84 33.49
N LEU A 221 20.41 6.18 34.52
CA LEU A 221 21.85 6.00 34.72
C LEU A 221 22.49 5.21 33.56
N ALA A 222 21.88 4.09 33.16
CA ALA A 222 22.36 3.28 32.05
C ALA A 222 22.35 4.07 30.72
N ALA A 223 21.29 4.84 30.46
CA ALA A 223 21.18 5.65 29.24
C ALA A 223 22.23 6.78 29.20
N ARG A 224 22.48 7.44 30.35
CA ARG A 224 23.51 8.47 30.48
C ARG A 224 24.90 7.89 30.29
N LEU A 225 25.20 6.76 30.95
CA LEU A 225 26.49 6.11 30.83
C LEU A 225 26.76 5.66 29.40
N LEU A 226 25.77 5.03 28.74
CA LEU A 226 25.85 4.62 27.34
C LEU A 226 26.22 5.80 26.42
N SER A 227 25.54 6.94 26.62
CA SER A 227 25.78 8.16 25.84
C SER A 227 27.17 8.77 26.07
N LEU A 228 27.72 8.61 27.27
CA LEU A 228 29.02 9.16 27.66
C LEU A 228 30.20 8.27 27.25
N THR A 229 30.02 6.95 27.26
CA THR A 229 31.10 5.98 27.02
C THR A 229 31.15 5.48 25.60
N GLY A 230 30.03 5.53 24.86
CA GLY A 230 29.90 4.93 23.54
C GLY A 230 29.95 3.39 23.55
N ALA A 231 29.60 2.76 24.68
CA ALA A 231 29.46 1.31 24.76
C ALA A 231 28.35 0.81 23.81
N ASP A 232 28.43 -0.45 23.38
CA ASP A 232 27.36 -1.07 22.58
C ASP A 232 26.12 -1.36 23.45
N ALA A 233 26.35 -1.66 24.73
CA ALA A 233 25.32 -1.72 25.77
C ALA A 233 25.88 -1.43 27.16
N VAL A 234 25.00 -0.98 28.04
CA VAL A 234 25.21 -0.82 29.48
C VAL A 234 24.15 -1.63 30.21
N ILE A 235 24.56 -2.46 31.16
CA ILE A 235 23.68 -3.23 32.02
C ILE A 235 24.08 -2.98 33.47
N LEU A 236 23.15 -2.43 34.24
CA LEU A 236 23.33 -2.15 35.66
C LEU A 236 22.62 -3.23 36.48
N LEU A 237 23.33 -3.78 37.47
CA LEU A 237 22.78 -4.72 38.45
C LEU A 237 22.55 -3.98 39.76
N LEU A 238 21.29 -3.90 40.18
CA LEU A 238 20.81 -3.10 41.28
C LEU A 238 20.21 -4.02 42.35
N PRO A 239 20.99 -4.43 43.37
CA PRO A 239 20.47 -5.24 44.47
C PRO A 239 19.48 -4.47 45.35
N HIS A 240 18.37 -5.10 45.73
CA HIS A 240 17.38 -4.58 46.66
C HIS A 240 16.67 -5.70 47.44
N GLU A 241 16.66 -5.62 48.77
CA GLU A 241 15.90 -6.49 49.71
C GLU A 241 15.69 -7.96 49.26
N GLY A 242 16.79 -8.68 48.99
CA GLY A 242 16.76 -10.11 48.64
C GLY A 242 16.51 -10.41 47.16
N GLN A 243 16.48 -9.39 46.31
CA GLN A 243 16.36 -9.48 44.86
C GLN A 243 17.42 -8.61 44.16
N THR A 244 17.61 -8.83 42.86
CA THR A 244 18.47 -8.02 42.01
C THR A 244 17.72 -7.61 40.76
N ASP A 245 17.64 -6.30 40.50
CA ASP A 245 17.12 -5.74 39.26
C ASP A 245 18.27 -5.55 38.26
N ALA A 246 18.13 -6.12 37.06
CA ALA A 246 19.01 -5.86 35.93
C ALA A 246 18.34 -4.85 35.00
N VAL A 247 18.99 -3.72 34.73
CA VAL A 247 18.46 -2.67 33.85
C VAL A 247 19.46 -2.38 32.73
N GLY A 248 19.03 -2.55 31.49
CA GLY A 248 19.88 -2.48 30.32
C GLY A 248 19.50 -1.36 29.34
N ARG A 249 20.51 -0.74 28.72
CA ARG A 249 20.39 0.16 27.56
C ARG A 249 21.41 -0.20 26.49
N ALA A 250 21.01 -0.29 25.23
CA ALA A 250 21.89 -0.60 24.10
C ALA A 250 21.85 0.50 23.03
N ALA A 251 22.98 0.68 22.36
CA ALA A 251 23.11 1.59 21.22
C ALA A 251 22.37 1.02 19.99
N PRO A 252 22.03 1.86 19.00
CA PRO A 252 21.56 1.36 17.70
C PRO A 252 22.60 0.43 17.06
N GLY A 253 22.22 -0.82 16.76
CA GLY A 253 23.13 -1.87 16.28
C GLY A 253 23.81 -2.69 17.38
N GLY A 254 23.56 -2.38 18.66
CA GLY A 254 24.02 -3.15 19.81
C GLY A 254 23.26 -4.47 20.03
N PRO A 255 23.56 -5.20 21.11
CA PRO A 255 22.92 -6.48 21.42
C PRO A 255 21.42 -6.33 21.73
N ASP A 256 20.60 -7.30 21.33
CA ASP A 256 19.17 -7.35 21.67
C ASP A 256 18.96 -7.63 23.17
N LEU A 257 18.83 -6.55 23.95
CA LEU A 257 18.61 -6.63 25.39
C LEU A 257 17.23 -7.16 25.76
N GLY A 258 16.21 -7.01 24.91
CA GLY A 258 14.87 -7.55 25.16
C GLY A 258 14.88 -9.08 25.14
N ARG A 259 15.66 -9.68 24.23
CA ARG A 259 15.94 -11.13 24.25
C ARG A 259 16.78 -11.52 25.46
N LEU A 260 17.83 -10.76 25.77
CA LEU A 260 18.70 -11.02 26.93
C LEU A 260 17.89 -11.06 28.23
N MET A 261 17.04 -10.06 28.47
CA MET A 261 16.27 -9.96 29.70
C MET A 261 15.17 -11.03 29.78
N ARG A 262 14.59 -11.48 28.65
CA ARG A 262 13.67 -12.65 28.66
C ARG A 262 14.33 -13.95 29.09
N GLU A 263 15.61 -14.16 28.76
CA GLU A 263 16.39 -15.30 29.28
C GLU A 263 16.60 -15.21 30.81
N LEU A 264 16.38 -14.04 31.39
CA LEU A 264 16.46 -13.71 32.82
C LEU A 264 15.07 -13.49 33.46
N ASP A 265 13.99 -13.96 32.81
CA ASP A 265 12.61 -13.83 33.29
C ASP A 265 12.11 -12.37 33.36
N GLY A 266 12.70 -11.48 32.55
CA GLY A 266 12.34 -10.08 32.37
C GLY A 266 11.71 -9.78 31.01
N GLY A 267 11.71 -8.50 30.63
CA GLY A 267 11.08 -8.01 29.41
C GLY A 267 11.62 -6.66 28.93
N GLY A 268 11.05 -6.18 27.82
CA GLY A 268 11.42 -4.92 27.17
C GLY A 268 11.82 -5.09 25.71
N HIS A 269 12.47 -4.06 25.17
CA HIS A 269 12.87 -3.96 23.76
C HIS A 269 14.37 -4.18 23.59
N ALA A 270 14.81 -4.38 22.34
CA ALA A 270 16.21 -4.60 22.00
C ALA A 270 17.17 -3.52 22.56
N GLN A 271 16.73 -2.26 22.63
CA GLN A 271 17.53 -1.13 23.10
C GLN A 271 17.34 -0.78 24.58
N ALA A 272 16.27 -1.27 25.21
CA ALA A 272 15.91 -0.91 26.57
C ALA A 272 15.08 -2.04 27.19
N ALA A 273 15.64 -2.69 28.19
CA ALA A 273 15.00 -3.84 28.83
C ALA A 273 15.39 -3.92 30.31
N SER A 274 14.59 -4.67 31.07
CA SER A 274 14.86 -4.94 32.48
C SER A 274 14.40 -6.34 32.88
N ALA A 275 15.08 -6.90 33.88
CA ALA A 275 14.70 -8.17 34.51
C ALA A 275 14.82 -8.05 36.02
N ARG A 276 13.98 -8.80 36.74
CA ARG A 276 14.03 -8.90 38.20
C ARG A 276 14.29 -10.35 38.57
N SER A 277 15.29 -10.59 39.41
CA SER A 277 15.72 -11.94 39.76
C SER A 277 15.92 -12.10 41.26
N ALA A 278 15.63 -13.29 41.78
CA ALA A 278 16.01 -13.70 43.14
C ALA A 278 17.49 -14.10 43.26
N LEU A 279 18.23 -14.11 42.15
CA LEU A 279 19.66 -14.41 42.12
C LEU A 279 20.48 -13.27 42.74
N SER A 280 21.62 -13.62 43.33
CA SER A 280 22.62 -12.63 43.74
C SER A 280 23.14 -11.87 42.50
N PRO A 281 23.64 -10.62 42.65
CA PRO A 281 24.20 -9.87 41.53
C PRO A 281 25.28 -10.64 40.76
N ARG A 282 26.15 -11.36 41.47
CA ARG A 282 27.19 -12.22 40.88
C ARG A 282 26.62 -13.38 40.06
N ASP A 283 25.59 -14.06 40.58
CA ASP A 283 24.97 -15.19 39.87
C ASP A 283 24.16 -14.72 38.66
N LEU A 284 23.51 -13.56 38.79
CA LEU A 284 22.76 -12.92 37.70
C LEU A 284 23.71 -12.45 36.60
N GLU A 285 24.84 -11.83 36.96
CA GLU A 285 25.92 -11.51 36.01
C GLU A 285 26.41 -12.77 35.29
N ALA A 286 26.71 -13.85 36.02
CA ALA A 286 27.17 -15.10 35.42
C ALA A 286 26.14 -15.72 34.47
N ARG A 287 24.83 -15.59 34.74
CA ARG A 287 23.75 -16.03 33.85
C ARG A 287 23.68 -15.14 32.60
N LEU A 288 23.76 -13.82 32.76
CA LEU A 288 23.79 -12.85 31.68
C LEU A 288 24.96 -13.10 30.73
N LEU A 289 26.16 -13.33 31.24
CA LEU A 289 27.37 -13.56 30.44
C LEU A 289 27.30 -14.86 29.61
N ARG A 290 26.44 -15.81 29.97
CA ARG A 290 26.20 -17.06 29.23
C ARG A 290 25.12 -16.96 28.14
N SER A 291 24.52 -15.78 27.98
CA SER A 291 23.41 -15.59 27.03
C SER A 291 23.82 -15.87 25.60
N SER A 292 22.86 -16.40 24.83
CA SER A 292 23.01 -16.62 23.39
C SER A 292 23.08 -15.32 22.58
N VAL A 293 22.65 -14.19 23.16
CA VAL A 293 22.67 -12.86 22.56
C VAL A 293 24.08 -12.42 22.15
N TRP A 294 25.11 -12.86 22.87
CA TRP A 294 26.50 -12.53 22.56
C TRP A 294 27.02 -13.19 21.27
N ASN A 295 26.35 -14.25 20.79
CA ASN A 295 26.73 -14.98 19.58
C ASN A 295 26.06 -14.41 18.31
N GLN A 296 25.42 -13.24 18.39
CA GLN A 296 24.80 -12.61 17.23
C GLN A 296 25.88 -12.25 16.20
N ARG A 297 25.78 -12.86 15.00
CA ARG A 297 26.61 -12.48 13.86
C ARG A 297 26.22 -11.08 13.37
N GLY A 298 27.21 -10.27 13.04
CA GLY A 298 26.97 -9.00 12.35
C GLY A 298 26.51 -9.22 10.93
N GLU A 299 25.77 -8.24 10.40
CA GLU A 299 25.45 -8.21 8.97
C GLU A 299 26.75 -8.07 8.17
N THR A 300 26.86 -8.82 7.08
CA THR A 300 27.98 -8.71 6.14
C THR A 300 27.63 -7.81 4.96
N VAL A 301 28.65 -7.34 4.24
CA VAL A 301 28.46 -6.61 2.99
C VAL A 301 27.62 -7.42 2.00
N ALA A 302 27.83 -8.74 1.90
CA ALA A 302 27.08 -9.62 1.01
C ALA A 302 25.57 -9.62 1.25
N GLU A 303 25.14 -9.40 2.49
CA GLU A 303 23.73 -9.40 2.90
C GLU A 303 23.02 -8.07 2.55
N ARG A 304 23.77 -6.99 2.33
CA ARG A 304 23.23 -5.65 2.00
C ARG A 304 23.59 -5.10 0.64
N MET A 305 24.64 -5.61 0.00
CA MET A 305 25.07 -5.10 -1.29
C MET A 305 24.01 -5.33 -2.37
N THR A 306 23.95 -4.40 -3.32
CA THR A 306 23.27 -4.66 -4.59
C THR A 306 24.14 -5.62 -5.40
N ARG A 307 23.56 -6.76 -5.79
CA ARG A 307 24.21 -7.80 -6.61
C ARG A 307 24.00 -7.54 -8.11
N ASP A 308 24.78 -8.21 -8.95
CA ASP A 308 24.67 -8.12 -10.42
C ASP A 308 24.85 -6.71 -10.98
N VAL A 309 25.80 -5.96 -10.42
CA VAL A 309 26.09 -4.59 -10.84
C VAL A 309 26.80 -4.61 -12.19
N ARG A 310 26.13 -4.07 -13.22
CA ARG A 310 26.79 -3.86 -14.51
C ARG A 310 27.83 -2.75 -14.41
N GLY A 311 29.08 -3.14 -14.59
CA GLY A 311 30.18 -2.19 -14.80
C GLY A 311 30.16 -1.60 -16.21
N LEU A 312 30.57 -0.35 -16.34
CA LEU A 312 30.78 0.29 -17.63
C LEU A 312 32.13 -0.13 -18.19
N GLN A 313 32.18 -0.56 -19.46
CA GLN A 313 33.45 -0.90 -20.09
C GLN A 313 34.31 0.35 -20.25
N VAL A 314 35.58 0.26 -19.90
CA VAL A 314 36.57 1.36 -19.98
C VAL A 314 36.72 1.93 -21.40
N THR A 315 36.36 1.14 -22.41
CA THR A 315 36.41 1.48 -23.83
C THR A 315 35.30 2.44 -24.28
N LEU A 316 34.26 2.64 -23.46
CA LEU A 316 33.17 3.56 -23.80
C LEU A 316 33.65 5.01 -23.85
N SER A 317 33.01 5.83 -24.67
CA SER A 317 33.11 7.30 -24.58
C SER A 317 32.28 7.85 -23.42
N VAL A 318 32.52 9.11 -23.03
CA VAL A 318 31.73 9.82 -22.01
C VAL A 318 30.24 9.84 -22.37
N GLY A 319 29.89 10.08 -23.64
CA GLY A 319 28.51 10.10 -24.12
C GLY A 319 27.82 8.74 -24.00
N GLU A 320 28.48 7.68 -24.45
CA GLU A 320 27.96 6.31 -24.33
C GLU A 320 27.86 5.88 -22.87
N ALA A 321 28.87 6.19 -22.05
CA ALA A 321 28.85 5.93 -20.62
C ALA A 321 27.71 6.66 -19.90
N ALA A 322 27.41 7.90 -20.28
CA ALA A 322 26.31 8.66 -19.71
C ALA A 322 24.95 8.08 -20.10
N LEU A 323 24.82 7.62 -21.35
CA LEU A 323 23.65 6.93 -21.84
C LEU A 323 23.44 5.59 -21.11
N GLU A 324 24.47 4.77 -20.99
CA GLU A 324 24.45 3.51 -20.24
C GLU A 324 24.13 3.72 -18.76
N LEU A 325 24.75 4.72 -18.12
CA LEU A 325 24.48 5.02 -16.72
C LEU A 325 23.04 5.52 -16.50
N ALA A 326 22.51 6.31 -17.44
CA ALA A 326 21.11 6.72 -17.44
C ALA A 326 20.16 5.54 -17.67
N ARG A 327 20.50 4.61 -18.57
CA ARG A 327 19.75 3.35 -18.82
C ARG A 327 19.64 2.51 -17.55
N LEU A 328 20.74 2.37 -16.81
CA LEU A 328 20.76 1.59 -15.57
C LEU A 328 20.04 2.29 -14.41
N GLY A 329 19.65 3.56 -14.56
CA GLY A 329 19.04 4.33 -13.47
C GLY A 329 19.97 4.57 -12.27
N HIS A 330 21.29 4.38 -12.46
CA HIS A 330 22.26 4.46 -11.37
C HIS A 330 22.91 5.85 -11.30
N SER A 331 23.20 6.32 -10.09
CA SER A 331 23.91 7.60 -9.89
C SER A 331 25.40 7.54 -10.20
N GLY A 332 25.90 6.38 -10.62
CA GLY A 332 27.31 6.06 -10.91
C GLY A 332 27.54 4.56 -10.95
N ALA A 333 28.63 4.12 -11.55
CA ALA A 333 28.93 2.72 -11.81
C ALA A 333 30.44 2.44 -11.67
N PRO A 334 30.82 1.18 -11.35
CA PRO A 334 32.18 0.72 -11.52
C PRO A 334 32.55 0.72 -13.01
N VAL A 335 33.76 1.14 -13.32
CA VAL A 335 34.36 1.06 -14.65
C VAL A 335 35.26 -0.17 -14.67
N VAL A 336 35.04 -1.04 -15.65
CA VAL A 336 35.69 -2.34 -15.76
C VAL A 336 36.41 -2.50 -17.09
N GLU A 337 37.47 -3.29 -17.08
CA GLU A 337 38.10 -3.84 -18.28
C GLU A 337 37.81 -5.35 -18.27
N GLY A 338 36.86 -5.79 -19.10
CA GLY A 338 36.27 -7.13 -18.95
C GLY A 338 35.48 -7.23 -17.63
N GLU A 339 35.98 -8.02 -16.68
CA GLU A 339 35.41 -8.20 -15.33
C GLU A 339 36.23 -7.52 -14.21
N GLN A 340 37.39 -6.95 -14.53
CA GLN A 340 38.30 -6.36 -13.56
C GLN A 340 37.97 -4.89 -13.33
N LEU A 341 37.94 -4.45 -12.07
CA LEU A 341 37.70 -3.06 -11.72
C LEU A 341 38.92 -2.19 -12.07
N VAL A 342 38.71 -1.16 -12.89
CA VAL A 342 39.76 -0.20 -13.29
C VAL A 342 39.45 1.24 -12.88
N GLY A 343 38.22 1.51 -12.43
CA GLY A 343 37.84 2.81 -11.90
C GLY A 343 36.38 2.86 -11.46
N VAL A 344 35.92 4.04 -11.08
CA VAL A 344 34.50 4.35 -10.85
C VAL A 344 34.15 5.69 -11.47
N VAL A 345 32.89 5.84 -11.88
CA VAL A 345 32.38 7.11 -12.40
C VAL A 345 31.02 7.42 -11.78
N SER A 346 30.76 8.69 -11.48
CA SER A 346 29.43 9.16 -11.08
C SER A 346 28.71 9.86 -12.24
N ARG A 347 27.39 9.89 -12.16
CA ARG A 347 26.54 10.68 -13.09
C ARG A 347 26.98 12.14 -13.13
N ARG A 348 27.38 12.71 -11.98
CA ARG A 348 27.86 14.08 -11.88
C ARG A 348 29.17 14.31 -12.65
N ASP A 349 30.07 13.33 -12.65
CA ASP A 349 31.34 13.40 -13.40
C ASP A 349 31.08 13.38 -14.91
N LEU A 350 30.19 12.50 -15.36
CA LEU A 350 29.77 12.40 -16.76
C LEU A 350 29.03 13.65 -17.23
N GLU A 351 28.04 14.13 -16.46
CA GLU A 351 27.31 15.37 -16.78
C GLU A 351 28.23 16.59 -16.82
N ARG A 352 29.22 16.66 -15.91
CA ARG A 352 30.24 17.71 -15.95
C ARG A 352 31.07 17.62 -17.22
N ALA A 353 31.53 16.43 -17.60
CA ALA A 353 32.29 16.23 -18.83
C ALA A 353 31.46 16.58 -20.09
N LEU A 354 30.18 16.20 -20.13
CA LEU A 354 29.26 16.54 -21.22
C LEU A 354 29.05 18.05 -21.35
N ARG A 355 28.87 18.78 -20.24
CA ARG A 355 28.77 20.26 -20.26
C ARG A 355 30.02 20.94 -20.81
N HIS A 356 31.18 20.29 -20.72
CA HIS A 356 32.43 20.76 -21.31
C HIS A 356 32.65 20.27 -22.76
N GLY A 357 31.65 19.65 -23.39
CA GLY A 357 31.73 19.18 -24.78
C GLY A 357 32.57 17.91 -24.96
N LEU A 358 32.84 17.16 -23.88
CA LEU A 358 33.72 15.99 -23.90
C LEU A 358 33.01 14.70 -24.33
N THR A 359 31.90 14.78 -25.07
CA THR A 359 31.04 13.64 -25.43
C THR A 359 31.80 12.45 -26.03
N HIS A 360 32.76 12.69 -26.93
CA HIS A 360 33.53 11.65 -27.60
C HIS A 360 34.83 11.26 -26.86
N THR A 361 35.08 11.85 -25.70
CA THR A 361 36.30 11.56 -24.92
C THR A 361 36.21 10.15 -24.32
N PRO A 362 37.31 9.38 -24.27
CA PRO A 362 37.30 8.07 -23.61
C PRO A 362 36.96 8.17 -22.12
N LEU A 363 36.09 7.29 -21.62
CA LEU A 363 35.65 7.22 -20.23
C LEU A 363 36.83 7.12 -19.24
N ALA A 364 37.89 6.43 -19.64
CA ALA A 364 39.14 6.29 -18.88
C ALA A 364 39.79 7.62 -18.48
N SER A 365 39.45 8.72 -19.15
CA SER A 365 40.00 10.06 -18.91
C SER A 365 39.27 10.84 -17.82
N VAL A 366 38.06 10.41 -17.45
CA VAL A 366 37.20 11.13 -16.48
C VAL A 366 36.83 10.28 -15.26
N MET A 367 37.16 8.98 -15.25
CA MET A 367 36.93 8.09 -14.13
C MET A 367 37.91 8.31 -12.97
N THR A 368 37.46 7.98 -11.76
CA THR A 368 38.34 7.91 -10.58
C THR A 368 39.00 6.54 -10.52
N ARG A 369 40.34 6.50 -10.42
CA ARG A 369 41.15 5.26 -10.44
C ARG A 369 41.47 4.70 -9.06
N ASP A 370 41.58 5.56 -8.06
CA ASP A 370 41.78 5.15 -6.68
C ASP A 370 40.42 4.83 -6.07
N VAL A 371 40.04 3.55 -6.14
CA VAL A 371 38.72 3.08 -5.74
C VAL A 371 38.82 2.35 -4.42
N LEU A 372 38.08 2.82 -3.43
CA LEU A 372 37.88 2.08 -2.18
C LEU A 372 36.89 0.93 -2.43
N THR A 373 37.26 -0.27 -2.01
CA THR A 373 36.48 -1.49 -2.21
C THR A 373 36.35 -2.27 -0.91
N VAL A 374 35.39 -3.19 -0.88
CA VAL A 374 35.15 -4.12 0.24
C VAL A 374 34.95 -5.54 -0.30
N CYS A 375 35.08 -6.54 0.55
CA CYS A 375 34.80 -7.94 0.25
C CYS A 375 33.38 -8.34 0.70
N PRO A 376 32.74 -9.36 0.10
CA PRO A 376 31.41 -9.82 0.51
C PRO A 376 31.34 -10.22 2.00
N ASP A 377 32.41 -10.80 2.53
CA ASP A 377 32.49 -11.26 3.92
C ASP A 377 32.87 -10.15 4.91
N ASP A 378 33.16 -8.93 4.43
CA ASP A 378 33.48 -7.81 5.32
C ASP A 378 32.27 -7.47 6.20
N PRO A 379 32.48 -7.10 7.48
CA PRO A 379 31.41 -6.58 8.33
C PRO A 379 30.80 -5.31 7.72
N LEU A 380 29.47 -5.19 7.74
CA LEU A 380 28.78 -4.02 7.20
C LEU A 380 29.23 -2.71 7.87
N GLU A 381 29.55 -2.77 9.16
CA GLU A 381 30.07 -1.64 9.94
C GLU A 381 31.40 -1.10 9.38
N HIS A 382 32.28 -2.00 8.95
CA HIS A 382 33.54 -1.61 8.31
C HIS A 382 33.25 -0.80 7.03
N ALA A 383 32.32 -1.29 6.21
CA ALA A 383 31.92 -0.60 4.99
C ALA A 383 31.21 0.74 5.29
N ALA A 384 30.40 0.81 6.34
CA ALA A 384 29.77 2.04 6.83
C ALA A 384 30.80 3.07 7.27
N ASP A 385 31.83 2.65 8.01
CA ASP A 385 32.92 3.50 8.46
C ASP A 385 33.76 4.03 7.30
N LEU A 386 34.04 3.20 6.29
CA LEU A 386 34.71 3.64 5.06
C LEU A 386 33.91 4.75 4.35
N ILE A 387 32.60 4.55 4.19
CA ILE A 387 31.70 5.54 3.57
C ILE A 387 31.67 6.85 4.36
N LYS A 388 31.56 6.79 5.70
CA LYS A 388 31.52 7.97 6.57
C LYS A 388 32.86 8.71 6.61
N ARG A 389 33.95 8.02 6.96
CA ARG A 389 35.27 8.63 7.22
C ARG A 389 35.96 9.10 5.95
N ARG A 390 35.80 8.39 4.84
CA ARG A 390 36.43 8.73 3.55
C ARG A 390 35.51 9.52 2.63
N SER A 391 34.29 9.86 3.08
CA SER A 391 33.30 10.63 2.33
C SER A 391 32.97 10.05 0.94
N VAL A 392 33.16 8.75 0.74
CA VAL A 392 32.80 8.09 -0.51
C VAL A 392 31.29 7.80 -0.56
N GLY A 393 30.70 7.89 -1.76
CA GLY A 393 29.27 7.67 -1.95
C GLY A 393 28.88 6.21 -2.13
N ARG A 394 29.85 5.37 -2.52
CA ARG A 394 29.68 3.97 -2.93
C ARG A 394 30.99 3.21 -2.78
N LEU A 395 30.89 1.91 -2.57
CA LEU A 395 31.99 0.96 -2.47
C LEU A 395 31.69 -0.23 -3.40
N PRO A 396 32.45 -0.43 -4.49
CA PRO A 396 32.40 -1.68 -5.23
C PRO A 396 32.80 -2.85 -4.33
N VAL A 397 32.05 -3.94 -4.41
CA VAL A 397 32.33 -5.18 -3.69
C VAL A 397 33.08 -6.11 -4.61
N LEU A 398 34.26 -6.54 -4.18
CA LEU A 398 35.17 -7.38 -4.96
C LEU A 398 35.28 -8.79 -4.38
N GLU A 399 35.20 -9.79 -5.26
CA GLU A 399 35.57 -11.17 -4.95
C GLU A 399 36.62 -11.62 -5.96
N ALA A 400 37.80 -12.02 -5.49
CA ALA A 400 38.94 -12.37 -6.34
C ALA A 400 39.27 -11.30 -7.44
N GLY A 401 39.10 -10.01 -7.11
CA GLY A 401 39.34 -8.88 -8.01
C GLY A 401 38.20 -8.56 -8.99
N ARG A 402 37.12 -9.36 -9.01
CA ARG A 402 35.95 -9.13 -9.86
C ARG A 402 34.86 -8.39 -9.10
N VAL A 403 34.16 -7.49 -9.79
CA VAL A 403 33.02 -6.78 -9.20
C VAL A 403 31.83 -7.72 -9.07
N VAL A 404 31.48 -8.08 -7.83
CA VAL A 404 30.33 -8.94 -7.51
C VAL A 404 29.14 -8.17 -6.93
N GLY A 405 29.36 -6.91 -6.56
CA GLY A 405 28.30 -6.04 -6.07
C GLY A 405 28.74 -4.59 -5.87
N ILE A 406 27.82 -3.78 -5.36
CA ILE A 406 28.09 -2.40 -4.93
C ILE A 406 27.32 -2.13 -3.64
N LEU A 407 27.94 -1.39 -2.73
CA LEU A 407 27.32 -0.91 -1.51
C LEU A 407 27.30 0.62 -1.54
N THR A 408 26.14 1.22 -1.37
CA THR A 408 25.94 2.67 -1.37
C THR A 408 25.50 3.19 -0.01
N ARG A 409 25.54 4.51 0.19
CA ARG A 409 24.98 5.15 1.40
C ARG A 409 23.52 4.77 1.65
N SER A 410 22.72 4.63 0.59
CA SER A 410 21.31 4.26 0.71
C SER A 410 21.15 2.82 1.19
N ASP A 411 22.04 1.91 0.78
CA ASP A 411 22.03 0.51 1.23
C ASP A 411 22.37 0.38 2.73
N LEU A 412 23.21 1.28 3.25
CA LEU A 412 23.57 1.37 4.67
C LEU A 412 22.47 1.96 5.54
N LEU A 413 21.75 2.96 5.02
CA LEU A 413 20.65 3.60 5.75
C LEU A 413 19.39 2.73 5.72
N GLY A 414 19.30 1.82 4.74
CA GLY A 414 18.11 1.02 4.46
C GLY A 414 16.93 1.89 4.01
N PRO A 415 15.95 1.31 3.31
CA PRO A 415 14.60 1.87 3.40
C PRO A 415 14.17 1.84 4.88
N PRO A 416 13.31 2.78 5.35
CA PRO A 416 12.68 2.62 6.65
C PRO A 416 12.10 1.22 6.74
N ALA A 417 12.29 0.55 7.88
CA ALA A 417 11.68 -0.76 8.08
C ALA A 417 10.18 -0.61 7.79
N PRO A 418 9.60 -1.43 6.90
CA PRO A 418 8.17 -1.38 6.69
C PRO A 418 7.47 -1.57 8.04
N PRO A 419 6.30 -0.95 8.24
CA PRO A 419 5.44 -1.24 9.39
C PRO A 419 5.37 -2.75 9.63
N GLN A 420 5.54 -3.18 10.88
CA GLN A 420 5.48 -4.60 11.20
C GLN A 420 4.09 -5.17 10.82
N GLY A 421 4.06 -6.39 10.29
CA GLY A 421 2.82 -7.10 9.97
C GLY A 421 2.24 -6.85 8.56
N LEU A 422 2.94 -6.16 7.66
CA LEU A 422 2.47 -6.00 6.28
C LEU A 422 2.43 -7.32 5.51
N GLU A 423 3.42 -8.19 5.70
CA GLU A 423 3.46 -9.51 5.07
C GLU A 423 2.24 -10.34 5.49
N GLU A 424 1.94 -10.34 6.80
CA GLU A 424 0.78 -11.03 7.36
C GLU A 424 -0.52 -10.44 6.81
N ARG A 425 -0.65 -9.10 6.80
CA ARG A 425 -1.80 -8.42 6.21
C ARG A 425 -2.02 -8.77 4.75
N ILE A 426 -0.96 -8.84 3.94
CA ILE A 426 -1.08 -9.24 2.53
C ILE A 426 -1.61 -10.67 2.46
N LEU A 427 -0.99 -11.60 3.18
CA LEU A 427 -1.34 -13.03 3.15
C LEU A 427 -2.74 -13.32 3.69
N GLU A 428 -3.20 -12.59 4.71
CA GLU A 428 -4.55 -12.71 5.29
C GLU A 428 -5.65 -12.25 4.33
N ASN A 429 -5.36 -11.26 3.49
CA ASN A 429 -6.30 -10.74 2.51
C ASN A 429 -6.31 -11.54 1.19
N LEU A 430 -5.42 -12.53 1.03
CA LEU A 430 -5.51 -13.50 -0.05
C LEU A 430 -6.61 -14.53 0.24
N ARG A 431 -7.16 -15.12 -0.82
CA ARG A 431 -8.04 -16.28 -0.66
C ARG A 431 -7.26 -17.42 0.00
N PRO A 432 -7.89 -18.25 0.87
CA PRO A 432 -7.21 -19.37 1.50
C PRO A 432 -6.54 -20.34 0.52
N THR A 433 -7.16 -20.56 -0.64
CA THR A 433 -6.65 -21.40 -1.72
C THR A 433 -5.43 -20.80 -2.41
N ASP A 434 -5.46 -19.50 -2.71
CA ASP A 434 -4.32 -18.74 -3.25
C ASP A 434 -3.11 -18.81 -2.31
N ARG A 435 -3.33 -18.58 -1.03
CA ARG A 435 -2.28 -18.66 0.00
C ARG A 435 -1.66 -20.05 0.07
N ALA A 436 -2.48 -21.10 -0.01
CA ALA A 436 -1.99 -22.48 -0.02
C ALA A 436 -1.15 -22.79 -1.28
N VAL A 437 -1.55 -22.28 -2.45
CA VAL A 437 -0.78 -22.44 -3.69
C VAL A 437 0.56 -21.71 -3.62
N LEU A 438 0.59 -20.47 -3.11
CA LEU A 438 1.84 -19.71 -2.95
C LEU A 438 2.79 -20.38 -1.95
N ALA A 439 2.28 -20.89 -0.83
CA ALA A 439 3.08 -21.65 0.14
C ALA A 439 3.69 -22.91 -0.50
N ARG A 440 2.90 -23.63 -1.31
CA ARG A 440 3.38 -24.81 -2.04
C ARG A 440 4.43 -24.46 -3.09
N LEU A 441 4.28 -23.34 -3.81
CA LEU A 441 5.28 -22.84 -4.76
C LEU A 441 6.59 -22.48 -4.07
N ARG A 442 6.53 -21.82 -2.90
CA ARG A 442 7.69 -21.52 -2.06
C ARG A 442 8.45 -22.81 -1.70
N ASP A 443 7.75 -23.82 -1.21
CA ASP A 443 8.37 -25.07 -0.77
C ASP A 443 9.00 -25.87 -1.93
N LEU A 444 8.49 -25.68 -3.15
CA LEU A 444 8.99 -26.32 -4.38
C LEU A 444 10.08 -25.50 -5.09
N ALA A 445 10.35 -24.27 -4.65
CA ALA A 445 11.35 -23.40 -5.25
C ALA A 445 12.76 -24.03 -5.15
N PRO A 446 13.55 -24.05 -6.24
CA PRO A 446 14.92 -24.54 -6.20
C PRO A 446 15.81 -23.57 -5.39
N PRO A 447 16.94 -24.05 -4.84
CA PRO A 447 17.89 -23.20 -4.14
C PRO A 447 18.35 -22.02 -5.01
N GLY A 448 18.33 -20.81 -4.45
CA GLY A 448 18.69 -19.57 -5.16
C GLY A 448 17.56 -18.92 -5.96
N ALA A 449 16.41 -19.59 -6.14
CA ALA A 449 15.23 -18.97 -6.73
C ALA A 449 14.60 -17.97 -5.78
N GLN A 450 14.19 -16.83 -6.34
CA GLN A 450 13.40 -15.82 -5.69
C GLN A 450 12.03 -15.76 -6.38
N LEU A 451 10.98 -15.95 -5.59
CA LEU A 451 9.60 -15.87 -6.05
C LEU A 451 8.94 -14.70 -5.35
N SER A 452 8.36 -13.79 -6.10
CA SER A 452 7.73 -12.59 -5.54
C SER A 452 6.35 -12.36 -6.13
N LEU A 453 5.33 -12.32 -5.29
CA LEU A 453 4.00 -11.81 -5.67
C LEU A 453 4.14 -10.30 -5.91
N VAL A 454 3.64 -9.78 -7.02
CA VAL A 454 3.87 -8.38 -7.43
C VAL A 454 2.59 -7.70 -7.90
N GLY A 455 2.66 -6.37 -8.01
CA GLY A 455 1.69 -5.63 -8.80
C GLY A 455 0.33 -5.44 -8.15
N GLY A 456 -0.72 -5.54 -8.97
CA GLY A 456 -2.10 -5.34 -8.53
C GLY A 456 -2.50 -6.29 -7.40
N ALA A 457 -1.93 -7.50 -7.35
CA ALA A 457 -2.23 -8.46 -6.31
C ALA A 457 -1.82 -7.97 -4.92
N VAL A 458 -0.60 -7.44 -4.79
CA VAL A 458 -0.09 -6.89 -3.53
C VAL A 458 -0.85 -5.62 -3.14
N ARG A 459 -1.10 -4.74 -4.11
CA ARG A 459 -1.89 -3.51 -3.90
C ARG A 459 -3.28 -3.81 -3.36
N ASP A 460 -4.00 -4.72 -4.00
CA ASP A 460 -5.39 -5.03 -3.66
C ASP A 460 -5.47 -5.71 -2.29
N ALA A 461 -4.55 -6.64 -2.00
CA ALA A 461 -4.43 -7.25 -0.68
C ALA A 461 -4.15 -6.21 0.43
N LEU A 462 -3.25 -5.24 0.17
CA LEU A 462 -2.99 -4.14 1.11
C LEU A 462 -4.18 -3.21 1.32
N LEU A 463 -5.09 -3.12 0.34
CA LEU A 463 -6.37 -2.39 0.43
C LEU A 463 -7.49 -3.23 1.07
N GLY A 464 -7.19 -4.42 1.58
CA GLY A 464 -8.16 -5.32 2.22
C GLY A 464 -9.09 -6.03 1.22
N ARG A 465 -8.66 -6.20 -0.04
CA ARG A 465 -9.43 -6.84 -1.10
C ARG A 465 -8.70 -8.07 -1.60
N ALA A 466 -9.44 -9.17 -1.78
CA ALA A 466 -8.88 -10.34 -2.45
C ALA A 466 -8.51 -9.99 -3.91
N PRO A 467 -7.28 -10.27 -4.36
CA PRO A 467 -6.87 -9.98 -5.72
C PRO A 467 -7.58 -10.90 -6.71
N ALA A 468 -7.94 -10.36 -7.88
CA ALA A 468 -8.60 -11.14 -8.93
C ALA A 468 -7.65 -12.21 -9.51
N ASP A 469 -6.43 -11.78 -9.85
CA ASP A 469 -5.37 -12.60 -10.41
C ASP A 469 -4.06 -12.40 -9.62
N LEU A 470 -3.19 -13.40 -9.65
CA LEU A 470 -1.91 -13.40 -8.97
C LEU A 470 -0.76 -13.36 -9.98
N ASP A 471 0.08 -12.33 -9.88
CA ASP A 471 1.31 -12.24 -10.67
C ASP A 471 2.51 -12.57 -9.79
N VAL A 472 3.27 -13.61 -10.14
CA VAL A 472 4.48 -14.03 -9.43
C VAL A 472 5.69 -13.90 -10.35
N VAL A 473 6.61 -13.01 -9.98
CA VAL A 473 7.88 -12.80 -10.66
C VAL A 473 8.93 -13.78 -10.14
N VAL A 474 9.68 -14.38 -11.07
CA VAL A 474 10.75 -15.34 -10.82
C VAL A 474 12.11 -14.73 -11.17
N SER A 475 13.03 -14.68 -10.20
CA SER A 475 14.44 -14.33 -10.40
C SER A 475 15.37 -15.40 -9.81
N GLY A 476 16.62 -15.47 -10.28
CA GLY A 476 17.61 -16.47 -9.82
C GLY A 476 17.35 -17.91 -10.29
N ALA A 477 16.24 -18.16 -11.00
CA ALA A 477 15.92 -19.42 -11.66
C ALA A 477 15.10 -19.16 -12.93
N ASP A 478 14.99 -20.19 -13.76
CA ASP A 478 14.14 -20.19 -14.95
C ASP A 478 12.71 -20.65 -14.60
N VAL A 479 11.70 -19.96 -15.15
CA VAL A 479 10.28 -20.27 -14.93
C VAL A 479 9.96 -21.73 -15.24
N PHE A 480 10.50 -22.32 -16.30
CA PHE A 480 10.17 -23.71 -16.66
C PHE A 480 10.67 -24.70 -15.60
N ARG A 481 11.84 -24.44 -15.01
CA ARG A 481 12.36 -25.25 -13.89
C ARG A 481 11.45 -25.18 -12.66
N ILE A 482 10.83 -24.03 -12.40
CA ILE A 482 9.80 -23.90 -11.36
C ILE A 482 8.59 -24.76 -11.72
N THR A 483 8.09 -24.66 -12.96
CA THR A 483 6.91 -25.41 -13.41
C THR A 483 7.09 -26.93 -13.37
N GLU A 484 8.28 -27.45 -13.72
CA GLU A 484 8.58 -28.88 -13.65
C GLU A 484 8.52 -29.42 -12.21
N ARG A 485 9.07 -28.66 -11.26
CA ARG A 485 9.00 -29.00 -9.82
C ARG A 485 7.58 -28.84 -9.29
N ALA A 486 6.87 -27.80 -9.73
CA ALA A 486 5.49 -27.53 -9.38
C ALA A 486 4.56 -28.68 -9.81
N ALA A 487 4.76 -29.24 -11.01
CA ALA A 487 4.00 -30.39 -11.52
C ALA A 487 4.19 -31.64 -10.65
N SER A 488 5.42 -31.88 -10.17
CA SER A 488 5.71 -32.97 -9.21
C SER A 488 4.99 -32.77 -7.87
N GLY A 489 4.71 -31.51 -7.52
CA GLY A 489 3.85 -31.11 -6.42
C GLY A 489 2.40 -30.85 -6.83
N GLY A 490 1.88 -31.45 -7.90
CA GLY A 490 0.44 -31.36 -8.25
C GLY A 490 -0.06 -29.99 -8.70
N LEU A 491 0.81 -29.03 -9.00
CA LEU A 491 0.47 -27.74 -9.59
C LEU A 491 0.78 -27.76 -11.10
N ASN A 492 -0.27 -27.86 -11.93
CA ASN A 492 -0.11 -28.05 -13.37
C ASN A 492 -0.23 -26.71 -14.12
N PHE A 493 0.92 -26.12 -14.43
CA PHE A 493 1.01 -24.89 -15.21
C PHE A 493 0.87 -25.14 -16.71
N VAL A 494 0.16 -24.24 -17.40
CA VAL A 494 0.18 -24.12 -18.85
C VAL A 494 1.36 -23.21 -19.23
N VAL A 495 2.34 -23.78 -19.91
CA VAL A 495 3.58 -23.09 -20.25
C VAL A 495 3.44 -22.33 -21.57
N HIS A 496 3.96 -21.12 -21.64
CA HIS A 496 3.98 -20.28 -22.84
C HIS A 496 5.43 -19.91 -23.21
N PRO A 497 6.13 -20.76 -24.00
CA PRO A 497 7.57 -20.62 -24.23
C PRO A 497 8.00 -19.29 -24.88
N ARG A 498 7.11 -18.68 -25.68
CA ARG A 498 7.39 -17.43 -26.39
C ARG A 498 7.70 -16.24 -25.47
N TYR A 499 7.15 -16.24 -24.25
CA TYR A 499 7.25 -15.11 -23.33
C TYR A 499 7.93 -15.47 -22.00
N ASN A 500 8.50 -16.68 -21.90
CA ASN A 500 9.08 -17.23 -20.68
C ASN A 500 8.15 -17.10 -19.46
N ASN A 501 6.86 -17.40 -19.65
CA ASN A 501 5.85 -17.36 -18.60
C ASN A 501 5.01 -18.63 -18.59
N ALA A 502 4.28 -18.84 -17.49
CA ALA A 502 3.41 -19.98 -17.32
C ALA A 502 2.20 -19.63 -16.44
N THR A 503 1.04 -20.15 -16.79
CA THR A 503 -0.24 -19.81 -16.12
C THR A 503 -0.84 -21.03 -15.44
N LEU A 504 -1.23 -20.89 -14.18
CA LEU A 504 -2.00 -21.87 -13.43
C LEU A 504 -3.43 -21.35 -13.26
N LYS A 505 -4.42 -22.17 -13.60
CA LYS A 505 -5.82 -21.88 -13.31
C LYS A 505 -6.12 -22.20 -11.84
N LEU A 506 -6.69 -21.23 -11.14
CA LEU A 506 -7.14 -21.34 -9.76
C LEU A 506 -8.66 -21.53 -9.72
N GLU A 507 -9.21 -21.64 -8.52
CA GLU A 507 -10.66 -21.71 -8.30
C GLU A 507 -11.35 -20.40 -8.74
N GLU A 508 -12.67 -20.47 -8.98
CA GLU A 508 -13.51 -19.32 -9.34
C GLU A 508 -13.08 -18.54 -10.60
N GLY A 509 -12.25 -19.15 -11.45
CA GLY A 509 -11.79 -18.57 -12.71
C GLY A 509 -10.60 -17.62 -12.58
N ALA A 510 -10.01 -17.50 -11.39
CA ALA A 510 -8.78 -16.74 -11.18
C ALA A 510 -7.56 -17.45 -11.77
N THR A 511 -6.49 -16.68 -11.99
CA THR A 511 -5.23 -17.21 -12.53
C THR A 511 -4.03 -16.81 -11.70
N LEU A 512 -3.01 -17.67 -11.71
CA LEU A 512 -1.67 -17.36 -11.21
C LEU A 512 -0.68 -17.43 -12.38
N ASP A 513 -0.07 -16.30 -12.69
CA ASP A 513 0.96 -16.18 -13.71
C ASP A 513 2.36 -16.17 -13.10
N LEU A 514 3.19 -17.12 -13.51
CA LEU A 514 4.63 -17.11 -13.30
C LEU A 514 5.30 -16.35 -14.45
N VAL A 515 6.02 -15.27 -14.13
CA VAL A 515 6.67 -14.41 -15.11
C VAL A 515 8.16 -14.31 -14.81
N GLN A 516 9.00 -14.49 -15.82
CA GLN A 516 10.44 -14.28 -15.67
C GLN A 516 10.74 -12.80 -15.41
N ALA A 517 11.53 -12.51 -14.38
CA ALA A 517 12.03 -11.17 -14.10
C ALA A 517 12.80 -10.64 -15.32
N ARG A 518 12.46 -9.40 -15.70
CA ARG A 518 12.97 -8.79 -16.91
C ARG A 518 13.17 -7.29 -16.75
N ASP A 519 14.11 -6.78 -17.50
CA ASP A 519 14.30 -5.36 -17.72
C ASP A 519 13.76 -4.97 -19.11
N GLU A 520 13.29 -3.73 -19.23
CA GLU A 520 12.69 -3.20 -20.45
C GLU A 520 13.33 -1.86 -20.79
N TYR A 521 13.79 -1.70 -22.04
CA TYR A 521 14.26 -0.41 -22.53
C TYR A 521 13.57 -0.03 -23.84
N TYR A 522 13.33 1.27 -24.02
CA TYR A 522 12.70 1.84 -25.20
C TYR A 522 13.77 2.39 -26.14
N GLU A 523 13.84 1.89 -27.37
CA GLU A 523 14.74 2.44 -28.40
C GLU A 523 14.32 3.86 -28.82
N ALA A 524 13.01 4.12 -28.83
CA ALA A 524 12.43 5.42 -29.06
C ALA A 524 11.06 5.53 -28.34
N PRO A 525 10.62 6.75 -27.97
CA PRO A 525 9.30 6.99 -27.40
C PRO A 525 8.16 6.39 -28.25
N GLY A 526 7.24 5.66 -27.62
CA GLY A 526 6.08 5.06 -28.26
C GLY A 526 6.32 3.71 -28.96
N VAL A 527 7.57 3.29 -29.19
CA VAL A 527 7.91 1.98 -29.75
C VAL A 527 7.76 0.88 -28.67
N PRO A 528 7.47 -0.40 -29.00
CA PRO A 528 7.54 -1.49 -28.03
C PRO A 528 8.94 -1.61 -27.40
N PRO A 529 9.04 -1.92 -26.10
CA PRO A 529 10.34 -2.05 -25.45
C PRO A 529 11.05 -3.33 -25.88
N THR A 530 12.38 -3.30 -25.86
CA THR A 530 13.20 -4.49 -25.95
C THR A 530 13.35 -5.12 -24.56
N VAL A 531 13.06 -6.41 -24.47
CA VAL A 531 13.03 -7.17 -23.22
C VAL A 531 14.35 -7.92 -23.04
N VAL A 532 14.97 -7.78 -21.86
CA VAL A 532 16.16 -8.56 -21.48
C VAL A 532 15.97 -9.21 -20.11
N PRO A 533 16.66 -10.34 -19.81
CA PRO A 533 16.61 -10.94 -18.47
C PRO A 533 17.05 -9.94 -17.40
N GLY A 534 16.36 -9.94 -16.26
CA GLY A 534 16.63 -9.02 -15.15
C GLY A 534 16.34 -9.61 -13.79
N ASN A 535 16.36 -8.76 -12.76
CA ASN A 535 16.03 -9.09 -11.38
C ASN A 535 14.69 -8.45 -10.94
N LEU A 536 14.24 -8.74 -9.72
CA LEU A 536 12.99 -8.21 -9.18
C LEU A 536 12.95 -6.67 -9.22
N LEU A 537 14.02 -6.00 -8.79
CA LEU A 537 14.05 -4.54 -8.74
C LEU A 537 13.92 -3.91 -10.13
N GLN A 538 14.58 -4.50 -11.13
CA GLN A 538 14.44 -4.11 -12.54
C GLN A 538 13.01 -4.33 -13.04
N ASP A 539 12.39 -5.48 -12.74
CA ASP A 539 10.98 -5.74 -13.12
C ASP A 539 10.00 -4.76 -12.47
N LEU A 540 10.24 -4.36 -11.22
CA LEU A 540 9.43 -3.36 -10.55
C LEU A 540 9.64 -1.97 -11.15
N SER A 541 10.87 -1.61 -11.52
CA SER A 541 11.23 -0.28 -12.04
C SER A 541 10.57 0.08 -13.38
N ARG A 542 10.25 -0.92 -14.21
CA ARG A 542 9.61 -0.74 -15.52
C ARG A 542 8.10 -0.56 -15.45
N ARG A 543 7.49 -0.66 -14.26
CA ARG A 543 6.04 -0.58 -14.08
C ARG A 543 5.52 0.85 -14.22
N ASP A 544 4.21 0.97 -14.35
CA ASP A 544 3.55 2.24 -14.63
C ASP A 544 3.53 3.18 -13.41
N PHE A 545 3.11 2.67 -12.25
CA PHE A 545 2.92 3.44 -11.03
C PHE A 545 3.54 2.78 -9.80
N SER A 546 3.97 3.60 -8.83
CA SER A 546 4.54 3.17 -7.54
C SER A 546 3.65 2.15 -6.80
N VAL A 547 2.34 2.40 -6.76
CA VAL A 547 1.35 1.50 -6.14
C VAL A 547 1.24 0.13 -6.81
N ASN A 548 1.72 -0.01 -8.05
CA ASN A 548 1.81 -1.29 -8.76
C ASN A 548 3.25 -1.85 -8.77
N ALA A 549 4.20 -1.15 -8.16
CA ALA A 549 5.60 -1.54 -8.04
C ALA A 549 5.93 -2.10 -6.64
N LEU A 550 4.91 -2.67 -5.99
CA LEU A 550 4.99 -3.35 -4.71
C LEU A 550 5.19 -4.86 -4.91
N ALA A 551 5.94 -5.49 -4.01
CA ALA A 551 6.15 -6.92 -4.03
C ALA A 551 6.12 -7.54 -2.62
N LEU A 552 5.61 -8.77 -2.55
CA LEU A 552 5.81 -9.68 -1.44
C LEU A 552 6.69 -10.83 -1.94
N GLN A 553 7.96 -10.82 -1.57
CA GLN A 553 8.83 -11.98 -1.80
C GLN A 553 8.32 -13.12 -0.93
N ILE A 554 8.01 -14.28 -1.53
CA ILE A 554 7.53 -15.48 -0.83
C ILE A 554 8.64 -16.53 -0.67
N ALA A 555 9.69 -16.48 -1.50
CA ALA A 555 10.88 -17.34 -1.40
C ALA A 555 12.16 -16.52 -1.66
N PRO A 556 13.27 -16.74 -0.92
CA PRO A 556 13.47 -17.79 0.09
C PRO A 556 12.80 -17.52 1.45
N GLN A 557 12.47 -16.27 1.74
CA GLN A 557 11.77 -15.87 2.96
C GLN A 557 10.74 -14.78 2.63
N GLU A 558 9.66 -14.77 3.41
CA GLU A 558 8.58 -13.78 3.31
C GLU A 558 9.13 -12.40 3.66
N ARG A 559 9.05 -11.48 2.70
CA ARG A 559 9.54 -10.12 2.86
C ARG A 559 8.78 -9.17 1.95
N PHE A 560 8.23 -8.12 2.53
CA PHE A 560 7.69 -7.01 1.77
C PHE A 560 8.82 -6.17 1.15
N VAL A 561 8.63 -5.79 -0.12
CA VAL A 561 9.58 -4.99 -0.90
C VAL A 561 8.84 -3.82 -1.53
N ASP A 562 9.23 -2.62 -1.12
CA ASP A 562 8.84 -1.35 -1.72
C ASP A 562 10.09 -0.50 -1.97
N ALA A 563 10.50 -0.43 -3.23
CA ALA A 563 11.67 0.35 -3.64
C ALA A 563 11.31 1.76 -4.13
N PHE A 564 10.03 2.06 -4.32
CA PHE A 564 9.57 3.26 -5.05
C PHE A 564 8.56 4.12 -4.25
N GLY A 565 8.34 3.81 -2.97
CA GLY A 565 7.40 4.53 -2.11
C GLY A 565 5.94 4.23 -2.45
N GLY A 566 5.67 3.04 -3.00
CA GLY A 566 4.32 2.62 -3.38
C GLY A 566 3.37 2.49 -2.18
N LEU A 567 3.88 2.16 -0.99
CA LEU A 567 3.05 2.05 0.22
C LEU A 567 2.54 3.42 0.68
N GLU A 568 3.40 4.44 0.70
CA GLU A 568 3.03 5.81 1.07
C GLU A 568 2.03 6.39 0.07
N ASP A 569 2.27 6.18 -1.24
CA ASP A 569 1.34 6.62 -2.28
C ASP A 569 0.00 5.86 -2.21
N LEU A 570 0.01 4.58 -1.80
CA LEU A 570 -1.21 3.78 -1.58
C LEU A 570 -2.05 4.33 -0.43
N GLU A 571 -1.41 4.64 0.70
CA GLU A 571 -2.06 5.24 1.88
C GLU A 571 -2.58 6.65 1.58
N ALA A 572 -1.85 7.43 0.78
CA ALA A 572 -2.24 8.78 0.39
C ALA A 572 -3.26 8.84 -0.76
N GLY A 573 -3.58 7.70 -1.39
CA GLY A 573 -4.48 7.63 -2.55
C GLY A 573 -3.93 8.34 -3.80
N VAL A 574 -2.63 8.21 -4.06
CA VAL A 574 -1.90 8.93 -5.13
C VAL A 574 -1.37 7.96 -6.18
N LEU A 575 -1.53 8.30 -7.46
CA LEU A 575 -0.85 7.64 -8.57
C LEU A 575 0.40 8.43 -8.96
N ARG A 576 1.58 7.86 -8.68
CA ARG A 576 2.88 8.43 -9.04
C ARG A 576 3.58 7.53 -10.06
N VAL A 577 4.09 8.13 -11.13
CA VAL A 577 4.93 7.41 -12.12
C VAL A 577 6.32 7.16 -11.55
N LEU A 578 6.94 6.03 -11.92
CA LEU A 578 8.25 5.65 -11.40
C LEU A 578 9.41 6.52 -11.91
N HIS A 579 9.24 7.15 -13.08
CA HIS A 579 10.22 8.07 -13.66
C HIS A 579 9.53 9.12 -14.54
N PRO A 580 10.13 10.32 -14.71
CA PRO A 580 9.51 11.44 -15.45
C PRO A 580 9.18 11.15 -16.91
N LEU A 581 9.92 10.24 -17.55
CA LEU A 581 9.74 9.87 -18.96
C LEU A 581 8.65 8.81 -19.18
N SER A 582 8.04 8.28 -18.12
CA SER A 582 7.11 7.13 -18.21
C SER A 582 6.00 7.32 -19.24
N PHE A 583 5.34 8.49 -19.26
CA PHE A 583 4.29 8.78 -20.24
C PHE A 583 4.81 9.12 -21.63
N LEU A 584 6.03 9.65 -21.76
CA LEU A 584 6.63 9.91 -23.06
C LEU A 584 7.01 8.59 -23.75
N GLU A 585 7.60 7.67 -22.99
CA GLU A 585 7.97 6.33 -23.47
C GLU A 585 6.73 5.51 -23.83
N ASP A 586 5.68 5.56 -23.00
CA ASP A 586 4.43 4.88 -23.29
C ASP A 586 3.18 5.69 -22.91
N PRO A 587 2.58 6.43 -23.86
CA PRO A 587 1.34 7.18 -23.66
C PRO A 587 0.16 6.32 -23.20
N SER A 588 0.19 4.99 -23.43
CA SER A 588 -0.87 4.10 -22.95
C SER A 588 -0.97 4.05 -21.41
N ARG A 589 0.13 4.34 -20.69
CA ARG A 589 0.18 4.43 -19.22
C ARG A 589 -0.72 5.55 -18.68
N ILE A 590 -1.01 6.59 -19.46
CA ILE A 590 -1.96 7.64 -19.07
C ILE A 590 -3.37 7.05 -18.96
N VAL A 591 -3.75 6.21 -19.92
CA VAL A 591 -5.06 5.56 -19.96
C VAL A 591 -5.19 4.52 -18.84
N ARG A 592 -4.14 3.72 -18.64
CA ARG A 592 -4.04 2.79 -17.50
C ARG A 592 -4.19 3.51 -16.17
N GLY A 593 -3.51 4.65 -16.02
CA GLY A 593 -3.63 5.51 -14.85
C GLY A 593 -5.07 5.99 -14.64
N ALA A 594 -5.76 6.45 -15.69
CA ALA A 594 -7.13 6.93 -15.57
C ALA A 594 -8.10 5.82 -15.14
N ARG A 595 -7.89 4.59 -15.64
CA ARG A 595 -8.64 3.40 -15.22
C ARG A 595 -8.40 3.09 -13.74
N LEU A 596 -7.15 3.08 -13.30
CA LEU A 596 -6.79 2.87 -11.89
C LEU A 596 -7.36 3.97 -10.98
N ALA A 597 -7.25 5.23 -11.38
CA ALA A 597 -7.76 6.38 -10.66
C ALA A 597 -9.28 6.29 -10.46
N ALA A 598 -10.01 5.94 -11.51
CA ALA A 598 -11.46 5.76 -11.43
C ALA A 598 -11.86 4.57 -10.53
N ARG A 599 -11.12 3.45 -10.61
CA ARG A 599 -11.42 2.24 -9.81
C ARG A 599 -11.10 2.40 -8.33
N LEU A 600 -10.00 3.08 -8.01
CA LEU A 600 -9.49 3.22 -6.65
C LEU A 600 -9.84 4.57 -6.01
N ALA A 601 -10.45 5.48 -6.76
CA ALA A 601 -10.68 6.88 -6.36
C ALA A 601 -9.38 7.64 -6.05
N PHE A 602 -8.30 7.33 -6.75
CA PHE A 602 -6.98 7.95 -6.55
C PHE A 602 -6.80 9.21 -7.39
N ARG A 603 -5.91 10.10 -6.94
CA ARG A 603 -5.50 11.30 -7.69
C ARG A 603 -4.14 11.10 -8.36
N LEU A 604 -3.96 11.66 -9.55
CA LEU A 604 -2.65 11.68 -10.21
C LEU A 604 -1.71 12.68 -9.52
N HIS A 605 -0.46 12.29 -9.31
CA HIS A 605 0.58 13.18 -8.79
C HIS A 605 0.85 14.36 -9.75
N GLU A 606 1.10 15.56 -9.21
CA GLU A 606 1.23 16.80 -9.97
C GLU A 606 2.32 16.73 -11.05
N ALA A 607 3.52 16.25 -10.70
CA ALA A 607 4.61 16.09 -11.67
C ALA A 607 4.28 15.14 -12.83
N ALA A 608 3.43 14.12 -12.60
CA ALA A 608 2.98 13.23 -13.67
C ALA A 608 1.92 13.91 -14.56
N ARG A 609 1.11 14.80 -13.98
CA ARG A 609 0.13 15.59 -14.73
C ARG A 609 0.81 16.56 -15.69
N GLU A 610 1.92 17.17 -15.27
CA GLU A 610 2.70 18.11 -16.11
C GLU A 610 3.30 17.43 -17.35
N SER A 611 3.63 16.13 -17.29
CA SER A 611 4.22 15.40 -18.42
C SER A 611 3.22 14.92 -19.47
N ILE A 612 1.90 14.95 -19.16
CA ILE A 612 0.85 14.51 -20.09
C ILE A 612 0.89 15.30 -21.39
N ALA A 613 1.02 16.64 -21.31
CA ALA A 613 1.02 17.49 -22.50
C ALA A 613 2.15 17.13 -23.49
N ALA A 614 3.33 16.79 -22.97
CA ALA A 614 4.46 16.35 -23.78
C ALA A 614 4.24 14.94 -24.37
N ALA A 615 3.66 14.02 -23.60
CA ALA A 615 3.35 12.67 -24.05
C ALA A 615 2.30 12.63 -25.18
N LEU A 616 1.34 13.56 -25.19
CA LEU A 616 0.32 13.67 -26.23
C LEU A 616 0.94 13.86 -27.63
N ALA A 617 2.07 14.58 -27.73
CA ALA A 617 2.76 14.81 -29.00
C ALA A 617 3.32 13.51 -29.63
N GLY A 618 3.64 12.50 -28.81
CA GLY A 618 4.16 11.20 -29.25
C GLY A 618 3.11 10.09 -29.37
N ALA A 619 1.83 10.38 -29.10
CA ALA A 619 0.77 9.37 -28.99
C ALA A 619 0.54 8.53 -30.26
N ALA A 620 0.83 9.09 -31.44
CA ALA A 620 0.64 8.39 -32.71
C ALA A 620 1.45 7.09 -32.80
N ALA A 621 2.65 7.05 -32.21
CA ALA A 621 3.49 5.85 -32.19
C ALA A 621 2.91 4.72 -31.31
N ALA A 622 2.03 5.05 -30.35
CA ALA A 622 1.43 4.11 -29.41
C ALA A 622 -0.01 3.68 -29.80
N GLN A 623 -0.46 3.95 -31.05
CA GLN A 623 -1.84 3.74 -31.50
C GLN A 623 -2.39 2.34 -31.19
N VAL A 624 -1.59 1.28 -31.41
CA VAL A 624 -2.02 -0.11 -31.15
C VAL A 624 -2.31 -0.34 -29.66
N ARG A 625 -1.45 0.18 -28.77
CA ARG A 625 -1.62 0.06 -27.31
C ARG A 625 -2.79 0.92 -26.82
N LEU A 626 -2.93 2.14 -27.33
CA LEU A 626 -4.05 3.01 -27.01
C LEU A 626 -5.39 2.38 -27.40
N ARG A 627 -5.46 1.69 -28.54
CA ARG A 627 -6.65 0.92 -28.94
C ARG A 627 -6.97 -0.19 -27.94
N SER A 628 -5.97 -0.98 -27.55
CA SER A 628 -6.16 -2.04 -26.54
C SER A 628 -6.63 -1.48 -25.21
N GLU A 629 -6.07 -0.35 -24.77
CA GLU A 629 -6.52 0.32 -23.55
C GLU A 629 -7.95 0.88 -23.69
N LEU A 630 -8.32 1.43 -24.85
CA LEU A 630 -9.69 1.89 -25.13
C LEU A 630 -10.72 0.75 -25.01
N ASP A 631 -10.41 -0.43 -25.53
CA ASP A 631 -11.26 -1.62 -25.35
C ASP A 631 -11.40 -2.01 -23.89
N LEU A 632 -10.31 -1.93 -23.12
CA LEU A 632 -10.34 -2.21 -21.68
C LEU A 632 -11.16 -1.18 -20.92
N ILE A 633 -11.14 0.11 -21.30
CA ILE A 633 -12.02 1.14 -20.71
C ILE A 633 -13.48 0.71 -20.81
N PHE A 634 -13.93 0.24 -21.97
CA PHE A 634 -15.33 -0.15 -22.17
C PHE A 634 -15.70 -1.47 -21.47
N GLY A 635 -14.72 -2.22 -20.97
CA GLY A 635 -14.91 -3.37 -20.09
C GLY A 635 -14.94 -3.02 -18.60
N GLU A 636 -14.59 -1.79 -18.21
CA GLU A 636 -14.61 -1.38 -16.80
C GLU A 636 -16.04 -1.36 -16.22
N PRO A 637 -16.17 -1.41 -14.87
CA PRO A 637 -17.45 -1.21 -14.21
C PRO A 637 -18.10 0.13 -14.59
N PHE A 638 -17.31 1.21 -14.63
CA PHE A 638 -17.78 2.59 -14.89
C PHE A 638 -16.93 3.30 -15.97
N PRO A 639 -17.09 2.97 -17.27
CA PRO A 639 -16.32 3.57 -18.36
C PRO A 639 -16.46 5.10 -18.46
N GLY A 640 -17.62 5.67 -18.11
CA GLY A 640 -17.85 7.11 -18.10
C GLY A 640 -16.95 7.84 -17.09
N ALA A 641 -16.82 7.30 -15.88
CA ALA A 641 -15.89 7.83 -14.86
C ALA A 641 -14.41 7.81 -15.30
N VAL A 642 -14.01 6.81 -16.08
CA VAL A 642 -12.66 6.75 -16.68
C VAL A 642 -12.47 7.86 -17.72
N MET A 643 -13.45 8.05 -18.60
CA MET A 643 -13.41 9.11 -19.62
C MET A 643 -13.42 10.51 -19.00
N GLU A 644 -14.19 10.72 -17.93
CA GLU A 644 -14.16 11.96 -17.15
C GLU A 644 -12.77 12.22 -16.57
N THR A 645 -12.13 11.17 -16.05
CA THR A 645 -10.77 11.26 -15.50
C THR A 645 -9.75 11.65 -16.58
N LEU A 646 -9.82 11.04 -17.77
CA LEU A 646 -9.00 11.44 -18.91
C LEU A 646 -9.24 12.91 -19.30
N GLN A 647 -10.49 13.38 -19.29
CA GLN A 647 -10.81 14.76 -19.59
C GLN A 647 -10.24 15.73 -18.54
N ARG A 648 -10.38 15.42 -17.24
CA ARG A 648 -9.82 16.22 -16.14
C ARG A 648 -8.29 16.33 -16.21
N TRP A 649 -7.63 15.29 -16.72
CA TRP A 649 -6.18 15.27 -16.92
C TRP A 649 -5.74 15.97 -18.22
N GLY A 650 -6.66 16.36 -19.09
CA GLY A 650 -6.35 16.87 -20.43
C GLY A 650 -5.91 15.76 -21.43
N ALA A 651 -6.03 14.49 -21.03
CA ALA A 651 -5.61 13.33 -21.80
C ALA A 651 -6.68 12.82 -22.78
N ALA A 652 -7.92 13.33 -22.72
CA ALA A 652 -8.98 12.98 -23.68
C ALA A 652 -8.57 13.26 -25.14
N ALA A 653 -7.63 14.19 -25.36
CA ALA A 653 -7.05 14.48 -26.67
C ALA A 653 -6.39 13.26 -27.36
N LEU A 654 -6.00 12.22 -26.60
CA LEU A 654 -5.48 10.95 -27.13
C LEU A 654 -6.44 10.30 -28.14
N TYR A 655 -7.74 10.52 -27.97
CA TYR A 655 -8.78 9.93 -28.81
C TYR A 655 -9.53 10.97 -29.67
N GLY A 656 -9.07 12.21 -29.69
CA GLY A 656 -9.69 13.31 -30.43
C GLY A 656 -10.96 13.89 -29.78
N PRO A 657 -11.60 14.89 -30.43
CA PRO A 657 -12.74 15.61 -29.86
C PRO A 657 -14.00 14.75 -29.77
N ASN A 658 -14.60 14.69 -28.58
CA ASN A 658 -15.77 13.85 -28.30
C ASN A 658 -16.67 14.45 -27.19
N ASP A 659 -17.99 14.45 -27.41
CA ASP A 659 -19.02 14.96 -26.47
C ASP A 659 -19.83 13.84 -25.78
N SER A 660 -19.36 12.60 -25.81
CA SER A 660 -20.11 11.45 -25.29
C SER A 660 -20.24 11.39 -23.77
N LEU A 661 -19.52 12.23 -23.02
CA LEU A 661 -19.35 12.08 -21.57
C LEU A 661 -20.67 11.99 -20.81
N ALA A 662 -21.62 12.89 -21.10
CA ALA A 662 -22.92 12.90 -20.44
C ALA A 662 -23.72 11.59 -20.69
N ALA A 663 -23.59 11.01 -21.88
CA ALA A 663 -24.25 9.76 -22.22
C ALA A 663 -23.57 8.56 -21.56
N LEU A 664 -22.24 8.58 -21.46
CA LEU A 664 -21.46 7.55 -20.75
C LEU A 664 -21.75 7.55 -19.24
N HIS A 665 -21.89 8.71 -18.60
CA HIS A 665 -22.30 8.78 -17.20
C HIS A 665 -23.72 8.25 -16.96
N ARG A 666 -24.64 8.46 -17.89
CA ARG A 666 -25.98 7.84 -17.81
C ARG A 666 -25.89 6.32 -17.93
N ALA A 667 -25.01 5.82 -18.80
CA ALA A 667 -24.76 4.38 -18.91
C ALA A 667 -24.19 3.80 -17.61
N ASP A 668 -23.23 4.49 -16.99
CA ASP A 668 -22.67 4.13 -15.68
C ASP A 668 -23.75 4.12 -14.58
N ALA A 669 -24.61 5.15 -14.55
CA ALA A 669 -25.71 5.23 -13.59
C ALA A 669 -26.74 4.11 -13.76
N ALA A 670 -27.11 3.78 -15.01
CA ALA A 670 -28.00 2.66 -15.31
C ALA A 670 -27.38 1.32 -14.85
N LYS A 671 -26.09 1.11 -15.13
CA LYS A 671 -25.36 -0.08 -14.70
C LYS A 671 -25.26 -0.16 -13.16
N ALA A 672 -25.06 0.97 -12.48
CA ALA A 672 -25.08 1.03 -11.01
C ALA A 672 -26.47 0.73 -10.42
N ALA A 673 -27.54 1.07 -11.15
CA ALA A 673 -28.93 0.72 -10.79
C ALA A 673 -29.29 -0.75 -11.09
N GLY A 674 -28.34 -1.56 -11.56
CA GLY A 674 -28.53 -2.98 -11.86
C GLY A 674 -29.02 -3.26 -13.28
N GLU A 675 -29.09 -2.26 -14.16
CA GLU A 675 -29.47 -2.46 -15.55
C GLU A 675 -28.31 -3.06 -16.37
N GLU A 676 -28.62 -3.98 -17.29
CA GLU A 676 -27.61 -4.53 -18.18
C GLU A 676 -27.20 -3.51 -19.25
N VAL A 677 -25.94 -3.08 -19.21
CA VAL A 677 -25.33 -2.21 -20.22
C VAL A 677 -24.09 -2.88 -20.79
N GLN A 678 -24.19 -3.37 -22.01
CA GLN A 678 -23.10 -4.07 -22.69
C GLN A 678 -22.02 -3.08 -23.16
N GLY A 679 -20.75 -3.52 -23.19
CA GLY A 679 -19.63 -2.70 -23.67
C GLY A 679 -19.81 -2.19 -25.11
N GLU A 680 -20.60 -2.90 -25.92
CA GLU A 680 -21.03 -2.48 -27.26
C GLU A 680 -21.81 -1.15 -27.24
N VAL A 681 -22.69 -0.97 -26.25
CA VAL A 681 -23.47 0.27 -26.08
C VAL A 681 -22.54 1.42 -25.71
N TYR A 682 -21.58 1.18 -24.80
CA TYR A 682 -20.58 2.19 -24.44
C TYR A 682 -19.74 2.64 -25.64
N ARG A 683 -19.25 1.70 -26.46
CA ARG A 683 -18.53 2.03 -27.70
C ARG A 683 -19.40 2.85 -28.66
N ALA A 684 -20.67 2.48 -28.83
CA ALA A 684 -21.59 3.20 -29.70
C ALA A 684 -21.90 4.61 -29.19
N LEU A 685 -22.10 4.79 -27.88
CA LEU A 685 -22.30 6.11 -27.25
C LEU A 685 -21.08 7.00 -27.42
N TRP A 686 -19.88 6.42 -27.21
CA TRP A 686 -18.63 7.11 -27.45
C TRP A 686 -18.48 7.51 -28.91
N LEU A 687 -18.73 6.61 -29.85
CA LEU A 687 -18.63 6.88 -31.29
C LEU A 687 -19.68 7.91 -31.74
N HIS A 688 -20.88 7.91 -31.15
CA HIS A 688 -21.92 8.89 -31.43
C HIS A 688 -21.49 10.32 -31.06
N GLY A 689 -20.74 10.48 -29.97
CA GLY A 689 -20.24 11.78 -29.49
C GLY A 689 -19.04 12.35 -30.25
N VAL A 690 -18.42 11.59 -31.16
CA VAL A 690 -17.27 12.05 -31.96
C VAL A 690 -17.65 13.25 -32.82
N ARG A 691 -16.85 14.33 -32.74
CA ARG A 691 -16.96 15.50 -33.63
C ARG A 691 -16.14 15.29 -34.90
N GLY A 692 -16.64 14.45 -35.81
CA GLY A 692 -15.97 14.09 -37.06
C GLY A 692 -16.67 12.96 -37.80
N ASP A 693 -15.98 12.35 -38.78
CA ASP A 693 -16.51 11.18 -39.48
C ASP A 693 -16.44 9.93 -38.58
N ARG A 694 -17.60 9.50 -38.09
CA ARG A 694 -17.73 8.29 -37.25
C ARG A 694 -17.23 7.02 -37.96
N ALA A 695 -17.37 6.92 -39.28
CA ALA A 695 -16.89 5.77 -40.03
C ALA A 695 -15.36 5.75 -40.14
N GLU A 696 -14.71 6.92 -40.19
CA GLU A 696 -13.26 7.04 -40.10
C GLU A 696 -12.75 6.62 -38.71
N TYR A 697 -13.38 7.13 -37.66
CA TYR A 697 -13.04 6.78 -36.27
C TYR A 697 -13.23 5.29 -35.98
N ALA A 698 -14.36 4.70 -36.40
CA ALA A 698 -14.60 3.27 -36.24
C ALA A 698 -13.55 2.41 -36.94
N ARG A 699 -13.07 2.83 -38.13
CA ARG A 699 -11.98 2.15 -38.84
C ARG A 699 -10.64 2.33 -38.13
N HIS A 700 -10.32 3.55 -37.69
CA HIS A 700 -9.06 3.88 -37.02
C HIS A 700 -8.90 3.09 -35.70
N TRP A 701 -9.97 3.01 -34.90
CA TRP A 701 -10.01 2.28 -33.62
C TRP A 701 -10.46 0.83 -33.77
N GLN A 702 -10.73 0.37 -35.00
CA GLN A 702 -11.13 -1.00 -35.34
C GLN A 702 -12.36 -1.51 -34.58
N PHE A 703 -13.38 -0.67 -34.43
CA PHE A 703 -14.64 -1.09 -33.83
C PHE A 703 -15.43 -2.03 -34.74
N PRO A 704 -16.17 -2.99 -34.16
CA PRO A 704 -17.08 -3.84 -34.89
C PRO A 704 -18.07 -3.05 -35.75
N ARG A 705 -18.42 -3.59 -36.93
CA ARG A 705 -19.40 -2.96 -37.84
C ARG A 705 -20.74 -2.65 -37.15
N ARG A 706 -21.20 -3.57 -36.28
CA ARG A 706 -22.42 -3.39 -35.48
C ARG A 706 -22.34 -2.17 -34.56
N THR A 707 -21.16 -1.81 -34.04
CA THR A 707 -20.95 -0.61 -33.21
C THR A 707 -21.23 0.65 -34.04
N LEU A 708 -20.70 0.68 -35.25
CA LEU A 708 -20.87 1.79 -36.17
C LEU A 708 -22.35 1.94 -36.57
N GLU A 709 -23.01 0.84 -36.93
CA GLU A 709 -24.44 0.82 -37.25
C GLU A 709 -25.29 1.33 -36.05
N LEU A 710 -25.02 0.82 -34.85
CA LEU A 710 -25.68 1.27 -33.63
C LEU A 710 -25.45 2.77 -33.35
N SER A 711 -24.25 3.29 -33.58
CA SER A 711 -23.94 4.72 -33.37
C SER A 711 -24.77 5.67 -34.26
N TYR A 712 -25.30 5.15 -35.37
CA TYR A 712 -26.21 5.87 -36.28
C TYR A 712 -27.68 5.65 -35.98
N ALA A 713 -28.04 4.77 -35.05
CA ALA A 713 -29.42 4.55 -34.66
C ALA A 713 -30.06 5.87 -34.20
N ARG A 714 -31.33 6.07 -34.59
CA ARG A 714 -32.11 7.26 -34.26
C ARG A 714 -33.43 6.81 -33.67
N LEU A 715 -34.02 7.65 -32.82
CA LEU A 715 -35.39 7.45 -32.39
C LEU A 715 -36.31 7.40 -33.61
N PRO A 716 -37.18 6.38 -33.73
CA PRO A 716 -38.22 6.37 -34.74
C PRO A 716 -39.11 7.62 -34.64
N GLU A 717 -39.61 8.07 -35.79
CA GLU A 717 -40.56 9.20 -35.84
C GLU A 717 -41.86 8.84 -35.12
N ASN A 718 -42.34 7.61 -35.32
CA ASN A 718 -43.50 7.05 -34.62
C ASN A 718 -43.09 5.84 -33.76
N LEU A 719 -42.94 6.07 -32.44
CA LEU A 719 -42.52 5.00 -31.52
C LEU A 719 -43.51 3.84 -31.49
N THR A 720 -44.83 4.11 -31.52
CA THR A 720 -45.85 3.04 -31.39
C THR A 720 -45.88 2.07 -32.57
N GLU A 721 -45.44 2.47 -33.76
CA GLU A 721 -45.49 1.62 -34.96
C GLU A 721 -44.16 0.95 -35.28
N GLU A 722 -43.05 1.53 -34.82
CA GLU A 722 -41.71 1.16 -35.26
C GLU A 722 -40.80 0.64 -34.12
N ALA A 723 -41.03 1.05 -32.86
CA ALA A 723 -40.13 0.71 -31.76
C ALA A 723 -40.03 -0.80 -31.49
N TRP A 724 -41.07 -1.58 -31.78
CA TRP A 724 -41.05 -3.05 -31.65
C TRP A 724 -40.03 -3.74 -32.57
N ARG A 725 -39.52 -3.06 -33.60
CA ARG A 725 -38.48 -3.57 -34.52
C ARG A 725 -37.06 -3.37 -33.99
N LEU A 726 -36.89 -2.51 -32.99
CA LEU A 726 -35.59 -2.20 -32.42
C LEU A 726 -35.07 -3.38 -31.61
N SER A 727 -33.78 -3.68 -31.81
CA SER A 727 -33.04 -4.64 -31.00
C SER A 727 -32.87 -4.15 -29.56
N ASP A 728 -32.52 -5.06 -28.63
CA ASP A 728 -32.21 -4.72 -27.24
C ASP A 728 -31.12 -3.64 -27.13
N LEU A 729 -30.09 -3.77 -27.98
CA LEU A 729 -28.97 -2.83 -28.02
C LEU A 729 -29.41 -1.45 -28.50
N GLU A 730 -30.25 -1.37 -29.54
CA GLU A 730 -30.77 -0.10 -30.05
C GLU A 730 -31.65 0.60 -29.03
N VAL A 731 -32.55 -0.13 -28.36
CA VAL A 731 -33.39 0.46 -27.31
C VAL A 731 -32.54 0.96 -26.16
N ARG A 732 -31.58 0.15 -25.67
CA ARG A 732 -30.68 0.56 -24.60
C ARG A 732 -29.87 1.80 -24.98
N PHE A 733 -29.28 1.81 -26.18
CA PHE A 733 -28.51 2.94 -26.71
C PHE A 733 -29.36 4.22 -26.84
N LEU A 734 -30.55 4.13 -27.44
CA LEU A 734 -31.44 5.27 -27.65
C LEU A 734 -32.02 5.81 -26.35
N SER A 735 -32.38 4.95 -25.38
CA SER A 735 -32.82 5.36 -24.05
C SER A 735 -31.73 6.16 -23.32
N LEU A 736 -30.47 5.75 -23.45
CA LEU A 736 -29.33 6.47 -22.85
C LEU A 736 -29.00 7.77 -23.58
N LEU A 737 -29.22 7.86 -24.90
CA LEU A 737 -29.09 9.12 -25.64
C LEU A 737 -30.23 10.11 -25.36
N HIS A 738 -31.46 9.59 -25.20
CA HIS A 738 -32.68 10.37 -25.07
C HIS A 738 -33.44 10.04 -23.79
N PRO A 739 -32.91 10.40 -22.61
CA PRO A 739 -33.46 9.98 -21.32
C PRO A 739 -34.92 10.41 -21.10
N GLN A 740 -35.34 11.53 -21.70
CA GLN A 740 -36.71 12.03 -21.59
C GLN A 740 -37.76 11.14 -22.29
N ARG A 741 -37.33 10.31 -23.25
CA ARG A 741 -38.19 9.41 -24.02
C ARG A 741 -37.92 7.93 -23.73
N ALA A 742 -37.05 7.63 -22.77
CA ALA A 742 -36.65 6.25 -22.46
C ALA A 742 -37.86 5.39 -22.05
N ALA A 743 -38.70 5.88 -21.13
CA ALA A 743 -39.90 5.16 -20.70
C ALA A 743 -40.91 4.95 -21.84
N GLU A 744 -41.10 5.96 -22.69
CA GLU A 744 -41.96 5.87 -23.88
C GLU A 744 -41.44 4.81 -24.86
N LEU A 745 -40.13 4.77 -25.07
CA LEU A 745 -39.46 3.81 -25.95
C LEU A 745 -39.57 2.37 -25.43
N GLU A 746 -39.34 2.15 -24.13
CA GLU A 746 -39.45 0.82 -23.53
C GLU A 746 -40.87 0.28 -23.57
N VAL A 747 -41.87 1.12 -23.33
CA VAL A 747 -43.29 0.74 -23.46
C VAL A 747 -43.60 0.42 -24.93
N ALA A 748 -43.26 1.32 -25.85
CA ALA A 748 -43.55 1.16 -27.27
C ALA A 748 -42.88 -0.07 -27.90
N ARG A 749 -41.68 -0.43 -27.44
CA ARG A 749 -40.99 -1.64 -27.88
C ARG A 749 -41.75 -2.93 -27.54
N ASN A 750 -42.39 -2.96 -26.37
CA ASN A 750 -43.14 -4.13 -25.89
C ASN A 750 -44.56 -4.20 -26.45
N LEU A 751 -45.03 -3.13 -27.10
CA LEU A 751 -46.31 -3.09 -27.78
C LEU A 751 -46.16 -3.64 -29.20
N GLN A 752 -46.19 -4.97 -29.35
CA GLN A 752 -46.37 -5.55 -30.68
C GLN A 752 -47.72 -5.10 -31.25
N PRO A 753 -47.77 -4.48 -32.44
CA PRO A 753 -49.04 -4.10 -33.04
C PRO A 753 -49.91 -5.35 -33.22
N ARG A 754 -51.15 -5.31 -32.71
CA ARG A 754 -52.12 -6.39 -32.84
C ARG A 754 -52.29 -6.71 -34.33
N ARG A 755 -52.21 -7.98 -34.69
CA ARG A 755 -52.42 -8.46 -36.07
C ARG A 755 -53.68 -9.31 -36.12
N VAL A 756 -54.31 -9.33 -37.30
CA VAL A 756 -55.46 -10.20 -37.56
C VAL A 756 -55.02 -11.67 -37.50
N ARG A 757 -55.70 -12.46 -36.67
CA ARG A 757 -55.51 -13.89 -36.44
C ARG A 757 -56.71 -14.67 -36.98
N GLY A 758 -56.60 -16.01 -37.00
CA GLY A 758 -57.68 -16.89 -37.45
C GLY A 758 -58.99 -16.66 -36.69
N GLN A 759 -58.91 -16.37 -35.38
CA GLN A 759 -60.09 -16.03 -34.59
C GLN A 759 -60.81 -14.77 -35.11
N ASP A 760 -60.07 -13.70 -35.45
CA ASP A 760 -60.66 -12.47 -35.98
C ASP A 760 -61.33 -12.71 -37.35
N VAL A 761 -60.91 -13.73 -38.12
CA VAL A 761 -61.55 -14.16 -39.39
C VAL A 761 -62.84 -14.95 -39.10
N LEU A 762 -62.82 -15.83 -38.10
CA LEU A 762 -64.00 -16.59 -37.66
C LEU A 762 -65.08 -15.67 -37.08
N ASP A 763 -64.68 -14.66 -36.32
CA ASP A 763 -65.58 -13.67 -35.71
C ASP A 763 -66.30 -12.80 -36.77
N LEU A 764 -65.80 -12.77 -38.01
CA LEU A 764 -66.45 -12.15 -39.16
C LEU A 764 -67.42 -13.07 -39.92
N GLY A 765 -67.65 -14.29 -39.41
CA GLY A 765 -68.65 -15.23 -39.95
C GLY A 765 -68.13 -16.24 -40.97
N VAL A 766 -66.80 -16.40 -41.11
CA VAL A 766 -66.20 -17.44 -41.96
C VAL A 766 -66.22 -18.78 -41.24
N SER A 767 -66.67 -19.84 -41.91
CA SER A 767 -66.70 -21.20 -41.33
C SER A 767 -65.28 -21.74 -41.08
N PRO A 768 -65.05 -22.51 -39.99
CA PRO A 768 -63.76 -23.15 -39.75
C PRO A 768 -63.36 -24.07 -40.92
N GLY A 769 -62.25 -23.76 -41.60
CA GLY A 769 -61.82 -24.51 -42.78
C GLY A 769 -60.69 -23.82 -43.57
N PRO A 770 -60.36 -24.33 -44.78
CA PRO A 770 -59.28 -23.81 -45.62
C PRO A 770 -59.38 -22.31 -45.96
N GLU A 771 -60.60 -21.77 -45.97
CA GLU A 771 -60.91 -20.37 -46.27
C GLU A 771 -60.27 -19.40 -45.26
N VAL A 772 -60.19 -19.79 -43.97
CA VAL A 772 -59.49 -19.01 -42.94
C VAL A 772 -57.99 -18.93 -43.25
N GLY A 773 -57.39 -20.04 -43.72
CA GLY A 773 -56.00 -20.08 -44.14
C GLY A 773 -55.73 -19.16 -45.34
N GLN A 774 -56.59 -19.18 -46.35
CA GLN A 774 -56.48 -18.33 -47.55
C GLN A 774 -56.62 -16.84 -47.22
N ALA A 775 -57.53 -16.47 -46.32
CA ALA A 775 -57.69 -15.09 -45.87
C ALA A 775 -56.45 -14.57 -45.12
N LEU A 776 -55.86 -15.39 -44.25
CA LEU A 776 -54.62 -15.04 -43.55
C LEU A 776 -53.42 -15.00 -44.50
N GLU A 777 -53.39 -15.84 -45.53
CA GLU A 777 -52.35 -15.84 -46.56
C GLU A 777 -52.41 -14.59 -47.45
N TYR A 778 -53.62 -14.15 -47.83
CA TYR A 778 -53.85 -12.87 -48.50
C TYR A 778 -53.34 -11.68 -47.67
N LEU A 779 -53.68 -11.64 -46.38
CA LEU A 779 -53.18 -10.60 -45.47
C LEU A 779 -51.65 -10.67 -45.32
N ASN A 780 -51.07 -11.88 -45.27
CA ASN A 780 -49.62 -12.05 -45.29
C ASN A 780 -48.96 -11.52 -46.57
N GLY A 781 -49.60 -11.68 -47.73
CA GLY A 781 -49.16 -11.06 -48.98
C GLY A 781 -49.14 -9.53 -48.92
N LEU A 782 -50.20 -8.92 -48.37
CA LEU A 782 -50.27 -7.47 -48.19
C LEU A 782 -49.26 -6.94 -47.16
N ARG A 783 -49.01 -7.69 -46.08
CA ARG A 783 -47.97 -7.40 -45.09
C ARG A 783 -46.59 -7.37 -45.73
N ARG A 784 -46.25 -8.40 -46.53
CA ARG A 784 -44.97 -8.48 -47.26
C ARG A 784 -44.79 -7.35 -48.26
N ALA A 785 -45.88 -6.88 -48.87
CA ALA A 785 -45.87 -5.74 -49.80
C ALA A 785 -45.93 -4.36 -49.11
N GLY A 786 -46.01 -4.30 -47.77
CA GLY A 786 -46.09 -3.04 -47.02
C GLY A 786 -47.39 -2.24 -47.23
N ARG A 787 -48.44 -2.88 -47.74
CA ARG A 787 -49.73 -2.24 -48.12
C ARG A 787 -50.72 -2.13 -46.96
N VAL A 788 -50.47 -2.83 -45.86
CA VAL A 788 -51.22 -2.77 -44.60
C VAL A 788 -50.21 -2.63 -43.46
N ARG A 789 -50.46 -1.73 -42.51
CA ARG A 789 -49.51 -1.39 -41.44
C ARG A 789 -50.10 -1.50 -40.04
N SER A 790 -51.43 -1.45 -39.91
CA SER A 790 -52.16 -1.56 -38.64
C SER A 790 -53.15 -2.72 -38.61
N PHE A 791 -53.66 -3.06 -37.42
CA PHE A 791 -54.78 -4.00 -37.26
C PHE A 791 -56.01 -3.56 -38.06
N ASP A 792 -56.30 -2.26 -38.07
CA ASP A 792 -57.47 -1.70 -38.74
C ASP A 792 -57.31 -1.77 -40.27
N ASP A 793 -56.10 -1.53 -40.79
CA ASP A 793 -55.79 -1.73 -42.22
C ASP A 793 -55.97 -3.20 -42.62
N GLU A 794 -55.48 -4.12 -41.78
CA GLU A 794 -55.63 -5.56 -42.00
C GLU A 794 -57.10 -5.97 -41.93
N MET A 795 -57.89 -5.45 -40.98
CA MET A 795 -59.32 -5.71 -40.85
C MET A 795 -60.13 -5.13 -42.01
N GLN A 796 -59.76 -3.95 -42.50
CA GLN A 796 -60.40 -3.34 -43.67
C GLN A 796 -60.07 -4.13 -44.94
N ALA A 797 -58.82 -4.54 -45.11
CA ALA A 797 -58.38 -5.39 -46.22
C ALA A 797 -59.04 -6.78 -46.16
N LEU A 798 -59.19 -7.36 -44.97
CA LEU A 798 -59.87 -8.63 -44.75
C LEU A 798 -61.36 -8.52 -45.11
N ARG A 799 -62.06 -7.49 -44.64
CA ARG A 799 -63.47 -7.25 -45.00
C ARG A 799 -63.63 -7.07 -46.52
N ALA A 800 -62.72 -6.34 -47.16
CA ALA A 800 -62.72 -6.17 -48.61
C ALA A 800 -62.45 -7.48 -49.37
N TYR A 801 -61.60 -8.36 -48.83
CA TYR A 801 -61.34 -9.69 -49.37
C TYR A 801 -62.56 -10.61 -49.27
N LEU A 802 -63.17 -10.69 -48.08
CA LEU A 802 -64.35 -11.52 -47.84
C LEU A 802 -65.57 -11.06 -48.65
N ASN A 803 -65.74 -9.76 -48.87
CA ASN A 803 -66.82 -9.23 -49.71
C ASN A 803 -66.63 -9.48 -51.21
N ARG A 804 -65.42 -9.86 -51.65
CA ARG A 804 -65.11 -10.19 -53.06
C ARG A 804 -65.25 -11.67 -53.38
N THR A 805 -65.43 -12.52 -52.38
CA THR A 805 -65.61 -13.96 -52.54
C THR A 805 -67.10 -14.28 -52.42
N PRO A 806 -67.83 -14.54 -53.52
CA PRO A 806 -69.23 -14.95 -53.42
C PRO A 806 -69.29 -16.31 -52.73
N GLY A 807 -70.16 -16.45 -51.72
CA GLY A 807 -70.24 -17.63 -50.88
C GLY A 807 -70.39 -18.94 -51.66
N ALA A 808 -69.59 -19.93 -51.28
CA ALA A 808 -69.93 -21.33 -51.51
C ALA A 808 -71.00 -21.73 -50.47
N GLY A 809 -72.26 -21.41 -50.79
CA GLY A 809 -73.39 -22.12 -50.20
C GLY A 809 -73.43 -23.53 -50.77
N GLY A 810 -73.30 -24.52 -49.89
CA GLY A 810 -73.35 -25.95 -50.19
C GLY A 810 -72.93 -26.77 -48.98
#